data_AF-A0A1S8B337-F1
#
_entry.id   AF-A0A1S8B337-F1
#
_cell.length_a   1.000
_cell.length_b   1.000
_cell.length_c   1.000
_cell.angle_alpha   90.00
_cell.angle_beta   90.00
_cell.angle_gamma   90.00
#
_symmetry.space_group_name_H-M   'P 1'
#
loop_
_entity.id
_entity.type
_entity.pdbx_description
1 polymer ?
#
loop_
_entity_poly.entity_id
_entity_poly.type
_entity_poly.pdbx_seq_one_letter_code
_entity_poly.pdbx_strand_id
1 'polypeptide(L)'
;MTLALADLGVLPGIRLPFCADVQVALFLVGYVAFLGLILYIGFRWDQPGRRKSARPPNAVEAYLRFIWGCFFKPHSGDGNGSQQDALESFYKQQASVYDATRAKLLHGRNDMLGLVAAQLHHKANAGLYPRKPVWVDVGGGTGWNIEQMAQFVDVPGFFRSVYLVDLSPSLCDIARARFAHLGWTNVKVICQDARTFHLADHEPVHETAVIHGYMSEARTNPFGAELVTMSYALSMIPEFYPVIDSLSSLLSPNGIIGVIDFYVQSKVDFQSRNYVGGVIDRHCMWLSRVFWRTWFEIDRVNLEPARRDYLEYKFGTILNVNARNHFLGVRIPYYVWVGCSKESGSSHARLAEIDAAATESPFLSALDLQARSSGRRDSGVELHSKAYESAVVNLAASLPLPASWYQNHHWRIFYDDQLQKHRQFKHEYIYAFTWEDSRVDARLLQVSSNDVILAITSAGDNILSFALEKPKRIHAVDLNPNQNHLLELKVAAFTALGYADVWKLFGEGKHESFRELLIGKLSPHLSSLAFQFWLQYGEQTFSPSGKGLYSTGGSGFALAWVGRLLRFMGLEQEVDKLCAAETLNEQREIWQRSIRKVLLSRLLAWTVVGNEKWLWKALGVPPNQRNMIEEDYTKLNGEEQAARTEQSSHQQRRGSSATAGSSLASGLMSGHAIWQYAVNTLDPVVNSTLLSNDNHYYMVCLRGHYTRRSHPDYLTPKAHIKLSKSSPLTPSSSPLSSPFSSTTASPRPDYHNDSSSGPSSPSASPSQRTNSTAFDRLRIHTDELNEVLARMAPATLTIAVVMDSMDWFHPCDSATATSPATKQIRALNRALQHRGRVLLRSASLRPWYVDVFEREGFAAKRVAARWPGTCVDRVNMYASAWICVKVADVGEGVGRKRDVDGLGRPMERLDI
;
A
#
# COMPACT_ATOMS: atom_id res chain seq x y z
N MET A 1 -24.81 -24.13 27.60
CA MET A 1 -24.15 -23.03 28.33
C MET A 1 -22.71 -23.34 28.78
N THR A 2 -22.20 -24.57 28.58
CA THR A 2 -20.83 -25.01 28.94
C THR A 2 -19.82 -24.94 27.79
N LEU A 3 -20.25 -24.60 26.57
CA LEU A 3 -19.39 -24.48 25.38
C LEU A 3 -18.82 -23.07 25.15
N ALA A 4 -19.05 -22.11 26.05
CA ALA A 4 -18.71 -20.69 25.83
C ALA A 4 -17.42 -20.20 26.51
N LEU A 5 -16.77 -20.99 27.38
CA LEU A 5 -15.62 -20.52 28.17
C LEU A 5 -14.25 -20.86 27.55
N ALA A 6 -14.17 -21.87 26.68
CA ALA A 6 -12.91 -22.24 26.02
C ALA A 6 -12.49 -21.24 24.94
N ASP A 7 -13.44 -20.59 24.27
CA ASP A 7 -13.18 -19.60 23.22
C ASP A 7 -12.85 -18.18 23.75
N LEU A 8 -12.95 -17.97 25.07
CA LEU A 8 -12.68 -16.66 25.69
C LEU A 8 -11.20 -16.43 26.01
N GLY A 9 -10.33 -17.44 25.91
CA GLY A 9 -8.87 -17.27 25.99
C GLY A 9 -8.34 -16.57 27.27
N VAL A 10 -9.06 -16.65 28.38
CA VAL A 10 -8.78 -15.83 29.58
C VAL A 10 -7.64 -16.39 30.46
N LEU A 11 -7.22 -17.65 30.31
CA LEU A 11 -6.17 -18.22 31.17
C LEU A 11 -5.14 -19.05 30.39
N PRO A 12 -3.83 -18.76 30.50
CA PRO A 12 -2.79 -19.55 29.84
C PRO A 12 -2.53 -20.84 30.63
N GLY A 13 -2.77 -21.99 30.01
CA GLY A 13 -1.86 -23.15 30.02
C GLY A 13 -1.49 -23.89 31.32
N ILE A 14 -1.97 -23.50 32.50
CA ILE A 14 -1.66 -24.25 33.74
C ILE A 14 -2.76 -25.31 33.98
N ARG A 15 -2.53 -26.55 33.53
CA ARG A 15 -3.37 -27.70 33.93
C ARG A 15 -3.00 -28.12 35.35
N LEU A 16 -3.58 -27.46 36.35
CA LEU A 16 -3.59 -27.97 37.72
C LEU A 16 -4.54 -29.19 37.79
N PRO A 17 -4.27 -30.21 38.62
CA PRO A 17 -5.02 -31.48 38.66
C PRO A 17 -6.38 -31.35 39.38
N PHE A 18 -7.01 -30.18 39.30
CA PHE A 18 -8.26 -29.86 39.99
C PHE A 18 -9.41 -29.68 39.00
N CYS A 19 -10.64 -30.00 39.44
CA CYS A 19 -11.86 -29.73 38.67
C CYS A 19 -11.98 -28.24 38.32
N ALA A 20 -12.62 -27.90 37.19
CA ALA A 20 -12.77 -26.53 36.72
C ALA A 20 -13.35 -25.58 37.79
N ASP A 21 -14.29 -26.08 38.61
CA ASP A 21 -14.90 -25.30 39.71
C ASP A 21 -13.89 -24.98 40.82
N VAL A 22 -12.98 -25.92 41.11
CA VAL A 22 -11.91 -25.73 42.10
C VAL A 22 -10.83 -24.79 41.57
N GLN A 23 -10.54 -24.84 40.26
CA GLN A 23 -9.62 -23.89 39.63
C GLN A 23 -10.19 -22.46 39.65
N VAL A 24 -11.48 -22.31 39.36
CA VAL A 24 -12.19 -21.02 39.45
C VAL A 24 -12.23 -20.51 40.89
N ALA A 25 -12.49 -21.40 41.87
CA ALA A 25 -12.47 -21.04 43.28
C ALA A 25 -11.07 -20.63 43.76
N LEU A 26 -10.02 -21.37 43.39
CA LEU A 26 -8.63 -21.02 43.71
C LEU A 26 -8.21 -19.71 43.04
N PHE A 27 -8.64 -19.47 41.80
CA PHE A 27 -8.40 -18.20 41.12
C PHE A 27 -9.11 -17.05 41.84
N LEU A 28 -10.39 -17.23 42.23
CA LEU A 28 -11.14 -16.22 42.99
C LEU A 28 -10.51 -15.95 44.35
N VAL A 29 -10.10 -16.97 45.10
CA VAL A 29 -9.41 -16.82 46.39
C VAL A 29 -8.07 -16.12 46.20
N GLY A 30 -7.29 -16.51 45.20
CA GLY A 30 -6.02 -15.85 44.85
C GLY A 30 -6.21 -14.39 44.43
N TYR A 31 -7.26 -14.11 43.66
CA TYR A 31 -7.63 -12.77 43.23
C TYR A 31 -8.08 -11.89 44.41
N VAL A 32 -8.90 -12.42 45.31
CA VAL A 32 -9.33 -11.72 46.54
C VAL A 32 -8.14 -11.48 47.48
N ALA A 33 -7.24 -12.45 47.64
CA ALA A 33 -6.02 -12.30 48.44
C ALA A 33 -5.07 -11.26 47.83
N PHE A 34 -4.93 -11.24 46.50
CA PHE A 34 -4.14 -10.25 45.77
C PHE A 34 -4.73 -8.84 45.89
N LEU A 35 -6.06 -8.70 45.76
CA LEU A 35 -6.76 -7.44 46.03
C LEU A 35 -6.58 -6.99 47.47
N GLY A 36 -6.73 -7.91 48.44
CA GLY A 36 -6.51 -7.65 49.86
C GLY A 36 -5.07 -7.20 50.16
N LEU A 37 -4.08 -7.78 49.49
CA LEU A 37 -2.68 -7.37 49.59
C LEU A 37 -2.45 -5.97 49.00
N ILE A 38 -3.03 -5.66 47.84
CA ILE A 38 -2.95 -4.31 47.24
C ILE A 38 -3.60 -3.28 48.17
N LEU A 39 -4.79 -3.58 48.70
CA LEU A 39 -5.49 -2.71 49.66
C LEU A 39 -4.64 -2.50 50.92
N TYR A 40 -4.07 -3.57 51.49
CA TYR A 40 -3.21 -3.50 52.67
C TYR A 40 -1.95 -2.66 52.44
N ILE A 41 -1.25 -2.87 51.32
CA ILE A 41 -0.04 -2.12 50.96
C ILE A 41 -0.40 -0.64 50.71
N GLY A 42 -1.49 -0.39 49.99
CA GLY A 42 -1.99 0.93 49.66
C GLY A 42 -2.37 1.77 50.88
N PHE A 43 -3.16 1.21 51.80
CA PHE A 43 -3.48 1.84 53.08
C PHE A 43 -2.24 2.17 53.92
N ARG A 44 -1.17 1.37 53.79
CA ARG A 44 0.10 1.61 54.47
C ARG A 44 0.91 2.77 53.88
N TRP A 45 0.64 3.14 52.63
CA TRP A 45 1.26 4.28 51.94
C TRP A 45 0.51 5.60 52.16
N ASP A 46 -0.80 5.55 52.41
CA ASP A 46 -1.65 6.74 52.55
C ASP A 46 -1.73 7.29 53.99
N GLN A 47 -0.90 6.80 54.93
CA GLN A 47 -0.91 7.29 56.30
C GLN A 47 -0.34 8.72 56.41
N PRO A 48 -1.12 9.70 56.93
CA PRO A 48 -0.66 11.06 57.11
C PRO A 48 0.51 11.12 58.11
N GLY A 49 1.62 11.77 57.72
CA GLY A 49 2.81 12.01 58.56
C GLY A 49 4.05 11.17 58.27
N ARG A 50 4.02 10.24 57.29
CA ARG A 50 5.18 9.39 56.97
C ARG A 50 6.19 10.13 56.06
N ARG A 51 7.46 10.20 56.49
CA ARG A 51 8.56 10.75 55.67
C ARG A 51 8.71 9.97 54.36
N LYS A 52 8.69 10.67 53.22
CA LYS A 52 8.93 10.09 51.88
C LYS A 52 10.36 9.54 51.82
N SER A 53 10.52 8.29 51.41
CA SER A 53 11.82 7.67 51.18
C SER A 53 12.59 8.41 50.08
N ALA A 54 13.87 8.69 50.30
CA ALA A 54 14.76 9.37 49.34
C ALA A 54 15.22 8.49 48.17
N ARG A 55 14.85 7.20 48.16
CA ARG A 55 15.23 6.26 47.09
C ARG A 55 14.13 6.20 46.02
N PRO A 56 14.49 6.23 44.72
CA PRO A 56 13.50 6.03 43.65
C PRO A 56 12.85 4.64 43.77
N PRO A 57 11.54 4.52 43.54
CA PRO A 57 10.83 3.25 43.65
C PRO A 57 11.34 2.26 42.61
N ASN A 58 11.41 0.98 42.98
CA ASN A 58 11.71 -0.08 42.02
C ASN A 58 10.49 -0.35 41.11
N ALA A 59 10.66 -1.10 40.02
CA ALA A 59 9.59 -1.30 39.04
C ALA A 59 8.31 -1.92 39.62
N VAL A 60 8.41 -2.84 40.58
CA VAL A 60 7.24 -3.49 41.22
C VAL A 60 6.51 -2.50 42.14
N GLU A 61 7.26 -1.74 42.94
CA GLU A 61 6.73 -0.68 43.79
C GLU A 61 6.07 0.43 42.95
N ALA A 62 6.66 0.77 41.82
CA ALA A 62 6.10 1.69 40.83
C ALA A 62 4.73 1.22 40.31
N TYR A 63 4.61 -0.06 39.92
CA TYR A 63 3.33 -0.62 39.49
C TYR A 63 2.29 -0.70 40.60
N LEU A 64 2.68 -1.11 41.81
CA LEU A 64 1.75 -1.19 42.93
C LEU A 64 1.25 0.20 43.36
N ARG A 65 2.11 1.22 43.33
CA ARG A 65 1.71 2.62 43.59
C ARG A 65 0.79 3.15 42.49
N PHE A 66 1.07 2.83 41.22
CA PHE A 66 0.21 3.17 40.10
C PHE A 66 -1.16 2.48 40.20
N ILE A 67 -1.19 1.18 40.51
CA ILE A 67 -2.42 0.42 40.72
C ILE A 67 -3.21 0.99 41.90
N TRP A 68 -2.58 1.26 43.04
CA TRP A 68 -3.25 1.89 44.17
C TRP A 68 -3.84 3.27 43.81
N GLY A 69 -3.06 4.11 43.13
CA GLY A 69 -3.46 5.44 42.71
C GLY A 69 -4.62 5.45 41.71
N CYS A 70 -4.66 4.52 40.76
CA CYS A 70 -5.70 4.49 39.73
C CYS A 70 -6.91 3.59 40.10
N PHE A 71 -6.74 2.56 40.95
CA PHE A 71 -7.77 1.54 41.16
C PHE A 71 -8.45 1.59 42.54
N PHE A 72 -7.86 2.22 43.56
CA PHE A 72 -8.34 2.07 44.95
C PHE A 72 -8.39 3.35 45.78
N LYS A 73 -7.58 4.37 45.48
CA LYS A 73 -7.56 5.60 46.28
C LYS A 73 -8.79 6.47 45.98
N PRO A 74 -9.54 6.93 47.01
CA PRO A 74 -10.60 7.92 46.82
C PRO A 74 -9.98 9.26 46.39
N HIS A 75 -10.46 9.82 45.28
CA HIS A 75 -10.04 11.14 44.82
C HIS A 75 -10.62 12.21 45.75
N SER A 76 -9.79 12.79 46.63
CA SER A 76 -10.15 13.99 47.38
C SER A 76 -10.00 15.20 46.45
N GLY A 77 -11.10 15.61 45.81
CA GLY A 77 -11.17 16.92 45.20
C GLY A 77 -11.32 17.97 46.30
N ASP A 78 -10.34 18.85 46.42
CA ASP A 78 -10.52 20.10 47.16
C ASP A 78 -11.69 20.81 46.47
N GLY A 79 -12.74 21.18 47.21
CA GLY A 79 -14.05 21.62 46.69
C GLY A 79 -14.10 22.88 45.79
N ASN A 80 -12.98 23.28 45.19
CA ASN A 80 -12.84 24.45 44.31
C ASN A 80 -13.10 24.17 42.81
N GLY A 81 -13.19 22.90 42.38
CA GLY A 81 -13.71 22.53 41.05
C GLY A 81 -12.83 22.87 39.83
N SER A 82 -11.60 23.37 39.99
CA SER A 82 -10.72 23.68 38.84
C SER A 82 -10.06 22.41 38.26
N GLN A 83 -9.91 22.34 36.93
CA GLN A 83 -9.30 21.19 36.26
C GLN A 83 -7.80 21.04 36.60
N GLN A 84 -7.10 22.16 36.79
CA GLN A 84 -5.67 22.16 37.12
C GLN A 84 -5.43 21.56 38.52
N ASP A 85 -6.26 21.88 39.51
CA ASP A 85 -6.15 21.31 40.86
C ASP A 85 -6.43 19.79 40.88
N ALA A 86 -7.39 19.35 40.06
CA ALA A 86 -7.69 17.93 39.88
C ALA A 86 -6.53 17.16 39.22
N LEU A 87 -5.87 17.75 38.21
CA LEU A 87 -4.70 17.15 37.56
C LEU A 87 -3.47 17.17 38.48
N GLU A 88 -3.24 18.27 39.19
CA GLU A 88 -2.10 18.42 40.09
C GLU A 88 -2.20 17.48 41.31
N SER A 89 -3.38 17.31 41.90
CA SER A 89 -3.59 16.34 42.99
C SER A 89 -3.33 14.89 42.54
N PHE A 90 -3.68 14.55 41.29
CA PHE A 90 -3.41 13.25 40.69
C PHE A 90 -1.91 13.04 40.36
N TYR A 91 -1.27 14.01 39.70
CA TYR A 91 0.12 13.86 39.23
C TYR A 91 1.17 14.08 40.31
N LYS A 92 0.98 14.98 41.27
CA LYS A 92 1.97 15.27 42.32
C LYS A 92 2.39 14.05 43.15
N GLN A 93 1.53 13.03 43.25
CA GLN A 93 1.84 11.78 43.96
C GLN A 93 2.54 10.74 43.07
N GLN A 94 2.34 10.81 41.76
CA GLN A 94 2.84 9.84 40.78
C GLN A 94 3.98 10.37 39.91
N ALA A 95 4.33 11.65 40.02
CA ALA A 95 5.26 12.36 39.13
C ALA A 95 6.63 11.67 39.03
N SER A 96 7.15 11.09 40.13
CA SER A 96 8.43 10.36 40.15
C SER A 96 8.39 8.97 39.51
N VAL A 97 7.20 8.47 39.18
CA VAL A 97 6.95 7.14 38.61
C VAL A 97 6.29 7.22 37.23
N TYR A 98 5.91 8.43 36.82
CA TYR A 98 5.04 8.74 35.70
C TYR A 98 5.50 8.15 34.37
N ASP A 99 6.81 8.23 34.09
CA ASP A 99 7.36 7.74 32.83
C ASP A 99 7.43 6.22 32.78
N ALA A 100 7.84 5.57 33.87
CA ALA A 100 8.03 4.13 33.95
C ALA A 100 6.71 3.35 33.79
N THR A 101 5.61 3.93 34.27
CA THR A 101 4.27 3.33 34.18
C THR A 101 3.61 3.62 32.83
N ARG A 102 3.70 4.86 32.32
CA ARG A 102 3.11 5.22 31.00
C ARG A 102 3.86 4.64 29.80
N ALA A 103 5.18 4.46 29.85
CA ALA A 103 5.94 3.88 28.73
C ALA A 103 5.45 2.48 28.34
N LYS A 104 4.94 1.70 29.30
CA LYS A 104 4.34 0.38 29.05
C LYS A 104 2.83 0.42 28.85
N LEU A 105 2.18 1.55 29.12
CA LEU A 105 0.73 1.72 28.94
C LEU A 105 0.38 2.09 27.49
N LEU A 106 1.25 2.83 26.80
CA LEU A 106 1.01 3.33 25.44
C LEU A 106 2.22 3.09 24.52
N HIS A 107 2.32 1.87 23.97
CA HIS A 107 3.48 1.45 23.19
C HIS A 107 3.70 2.27 21.90
N GLY A 108 2.63 2.82 21.32
CA GLY A 108 2.72 3.57 20.06
C GLY A 108 3.45 4.91 20.15
N ARG A 109 3.84 5.41 21.34
CA ARG A 109 4.48 6.74 21.45
C ARG A 109 5.77 6.81 20.64
N ASN A 110 6.60 5.78 20.75
CA ASN A 110 7.84 5.68 19.98
C ASN A 110 7.55 5.55 18.47
N ASP A 111 6.51 4.80 18.08
CA ASP A 111 6.11 4.72 16.68
C ASP A 111 5.69 6.10 16.16
N MET A 112 4.86 6.86 16.90
CA MET A 112 4.44 8.21 16.53
C MET A 112 5.64 9.14 16.32
N LEU A 113 6.59 9.15 17.28
CA LEU A 113 7.82 9.95 17.18
C LEU A 113 8.66 9.56 15.95
N GLY A 114 8.82 8.27 15.70
CA GLY A 114 9.54 7.78 14.52
C GLY A 114 8.85 8.17 13.19
N LEU A 115 7.51 8.11 13.14
CA LEU A 115 6.75 8.51 11.96
C LEU A 115 6.85 10.01 11.68
N VAL A 116 6.70 10.86 12.70
CA VAL A 116 6.85 12.31 12.49
C VAL A 116 8.29 12.68 12.18
N ALA A 117 9.29 12.04 12.80
CA ALA A 117 10.70 12.25 12.49
C ALA A 117 11.03 11.88 11.03
N ALA A 118 10.52 10.74 10.53
CA ALA A 118 10.69 10.33 9.15
C ALA A 118 10.09 11.35 8.17
N GLN A 119 8.89 11.88 8.47
CA GLN A 119 8.25 12.93 7.68
C GLN A 119 9.03 14.25 7.71
N LEU A 120 9.55 14.65 8.88
CA LEU A 120 10.39 15.84 9.03
C LEU A 120 11.67 15.73 8.21
N HIS A 121 12.36 14.59 8.27
CA HIS A 121 13.55 14.34 7.45
C HIS A 121 13.23 14.39 5.96
N HIS A 122 12.13 13.76 5.54
CA HIS A 122 11.71 13.79 4.14
C HIS A 122 11.50 15.22 3.65
N LYS A 123 10.73 16.02 4.40
CA LYS A 123 10.44 17.43 4.06
C LYS A 123 11.68 18.33 4.11
N ALA A 124 12.57 18.12 5.09
CA ALA A 124 13.83 18.84 5.18
C ALA A 124 14.76 18.52 3.99
N ASN A 125 14.91 17.24 3.63
CA ASN A 125 15.73 16.81 2.49
C ASN A 125 15.15 17.28 1.14
N ALA A 126 13.82 17.43 1.05
CA ALA A 126 13.15 18.02 -0.09
C ALA A 126 13.28 19.56 -0.15
N GLY A 127 13.93 20.20 0.83
CA GLY A 127 14.09 21.66 0.89
C GLY A 127 12.81 22.42 1.19
N LEU A 128 11.79 21.76 1.77
CA LEU A 128 10.49 22.38 2.08
C LEU A 128 10.52 23.25 3.33
N TYR A 129 11.60 23.17 4.11
CA TYR A 129 11.82 24.01 5.28
C TYR A 129 12.91 25.03 4.98
N PRO A 130 12.60 26.34 4.96
CA PRO A 130 13.59 27.39 4.69
C PRO A 130 14.57 27.58 5.86
N ARG A 131 14.24 27.07 7.04
CA ARG A 131 15.01 27.18 8.28
C ARG A 131 14.86 25.90 9.10
N LYS A 132 15.64 25.81 10.19
CA LYS A 132 15.45 24.74 11.17
C LYS A 132 14.02 24.77 11.73
N PRO A 133 13.33 23.62 11.80
CA PRO A 133 11.94 23.52 12.23
C PRO A 133 11.74 23.91 13.69
N VAL A 134 10.54 24.33 14.02
CA VAL A 134 10.03 24.55 15.38
C VAL A 134 9.06 23.41 15.72
N TRP A 135 9.21 22.88 16.94
CA TRP A 135 8.35 21.83 17.47
C TRP A 135 7.58 22.33 18.69
N VAL A 136 6.26 22.11 18.72
CA VAL A 136 5.41 22.30 19.90
C VAL A 136 4.83 20.95 20.36
N ASP A 137 5.15 20.52 21.58
CA ASP A 137 4.59 19.32 22.23
C ASP A 137 3.52 19.74 23.24
N VAL A 138 2.26 19.55 22.86
CA VAL A 138 1.08 19.96 23.64
C VAL A 138 0.65 18.82 24.56
N GLY A 139 0.59 19.11 25.87
CA GLY A 139 0.43 18.11 26.92
C GLY A 139 1.70 17.26 27.08
N GLY A 140 2.88 17.88 26.95
CA GLY A 140 4.16 17.16 26.94
C GLY A 140 4.59 16.58 28.30
N GLY A 141 3.89 16.93 29.39
CA GLY A 141 4.10 16.39 30.73
C GLY A 141 5.54 16.54 31.21
N THR A 142 6.17 15.42 31.54
CA THR A 142 7.55 15.34 32.06
C THR A 142 8.63 15.60 31.02
N GLY A 143 8.27 15.88 29.76
CA GLY A 143 9.21 16.08 28.65
C GLY A 143 9.75 14.78 28.03
N TRP A 144 9.16 13.64 28.36
CA TRP A 144 9.60 12.33 27.88
C TRP A 144 9.62 12.21 26.36
N ASN A 145 8.61 12.72 25.65
CA ASN A 145 8.58 12.67 24.18
C ASN A 145 9.78 13.40 23.56
N ILE A 146 10.11 14.56 24.11
CA ILE A 146 11.19 15.41 23.61
C ILE A 146 12.54 14.74 23.82
N GLU A 147 12.76 14.09 24.97
CA GLU A 147 13.95 13.26 25.18
C GLU A 147 14.00 12.08 24.20
N GLN A 148 12.89 11.35 24.05
CA GLN A 148 12.83 10.16 23.19
C GLN A 148 12.98 10.47 21.71
N MET A 149 12.62 11.68 21.27
CA MET A 149 12.86 12.15 19.92
C MET A 149 14.36 12.12 19.55
N ALA A 150 15.26 12.19 20.53
CA ALA A 150 16.71 12.07 20.31
C ALA A 150 17.15 10.72 19.71
N GLN A 151 16.30 9.69 19.78
CA GLN A 151 16.56 8.40 19.11
C GLN A 151 16.41 8.49 17.60
N PHE A 152 15.68 9.50 17.09
CA PHE A 152 15.37 9.66 15.68
C PHE A 152 16.06 10.87 15.06
N VAL A 153 16.16 11.99 15.78
CA VAL A 153 16.82 13.23 15.32
C VAL A 153 17.66 13.85 16.42
N ASP A 154 18.75 14.53 16.06
CA ASP A 154 19.51 15.36 17.01
C ASP A 154 18.67 16.57 17.42
N VAL A 155 17.98 16.52 18.57
CA VAL A 155 16.99 17.54 18.95
C VAL A 155 17.58 18.95 19.02
N PRO A 156 18.73 19.20 19.69
CA PRO A 156 19.41 20.51 19.67
C PRO A 156 19.89 20.97 18.30
N GLY A 157 20.37 20.04 17.47
CA GLY A 157 20.92 20.36 16.14
C GLY A 157 19.86 20.52 15.06
N PHE A 158 18.77 19.75 15.12
CA PHE A 158 17.73 19.69 14.10
C PHE A 158 16.68 20.79 14.30
N PHE A 159 16.20 20.99 15.53
CA PHE A 159 15.18 22.00 15.81
C PHE A 159 15.79 23.34 16.20
N ARG A 160 15.20 24.43 15.70
CA ARG A 160 15.54 25.79 16.14
C ARG A 160 15.10 25.99 17.59
N SER A 161 13.85 25.65 17.87
CA SER A 161 13.22 25.77 19.18
C SER A 161 12.25 24.62 19.38
N VAL A 162 12.16 24.12 20.60
CA VAL A 162 11.14 23.16 21.03
C VAL A 162 10.36 23.76 22.19
N TYR A 163 9.03 23.74 22.12
CA TYR A 163 8.14 24.25 23.15
C TYR A 163 7.35 23.10 23.74
N LEU A 164 7.54 22.84 25.04
CA LEU A 164 6.68 21.95 25.82
C LEU A 164 5.59 22.81 26.46
N VAL A 165 4.33 22.51 26.15
CA VAL A 165 3.17 23.19 26.76
C VAL A 165 2.41 22.20 27.62
N ASP A 166 2.30 22.46 28.92
CA ASP A 166 1.54 21.61 29.86
C ASP A 166 0.87 22.44 30.95
N LEU A 167 -0.25 21.96 31.48
CA LEU A 167 -1.03 22.65 32.50
C LEU A 167 -0.53 22.34 33.93
N SER A 168 0.19 21.24 34.14
CA SER A 168 0.67 20.82 35.47
C SER A 168 2.05 21.42 35.79
N PRO A 169 2.16 22.26 36.85
CA PRO A 169 3.44 22.79 37.30
C PRO A 169 4.42 21.69 37.72
N SER A 170 3.94 20.63 38.41
CA SER A 170 4.81 19.55 38.89
C SER A 170 5.43 18.74 37.75
N LEU A 171 4.69 18.49 36.67
CA LEU A 171 5.23 17.83 35.48
C LEU A 171 6.22 18.74 34.74
N CYS A 172 5.90 20.04 34.64
CA CYS A 172 6.79 21.05 34.06
C CYS A 172 8.13 21.15 34.80
N ASP A 173 8.14 21.07 36.13
CA ASP A 173 9.37 21.11 36.92
C ASP A 173 10.27 19.89 36.64
N ILE A 174 9.67 18.70 36.48
CA ILE A 174 10.40 17.50 36.05
C ILE A 174 10.97 17.69 34.64
N ALA A 175 10.20 18.26 33.71
CA ALA A 175 10.67 18.53 32.37
C ALA A 175 11.86 19.51 32.35
N ARG A 176 11.78 20.60 33.13
CA ARG A 176 12.89 21.56 33.28
C ARG A 176 14.14 20.87 33.82
N ALA A 177 14.00 20.06 34.87
CA ALA A 177 15.12 19.31 35.44
C ALA A 177 15.73 18.32 34.42
N ARG A 178 14.89 17.63 33.64
CA ARG A 178 15.31 16.72 32.58
C ARG A 178 16.13 17.44 31.52
N PHE A 179 15.62 18.53 30.96
CA PHE A 179 16.33 19.25 29.89
C PHE A 179 17.59 19.97 30.39
N ALA A 180 17.59 20.45 31.64
CA ALA A 180 18.80 20.97 32.29
C ALA A 180 19.88 19.88 32.43
N HIS A 181 19.49 18.66 32.80
CA HIS A 181 20.42 17.52 32.88
C HIS A 181 20.97 17.11 31.50
N LEU A 182 20.12 17.15 30.46
CA LEU A 182 20.53 16.89 29.07
C LEU A 182 21.34 18.04 28.44
N GLY A 183 21.39 19.20 29.09
CA GLY A 183 22.08 20.40 28.58
C GLY A 183 21.38 21.07 27.39
N TRP A 184 20.09 20.82 27.19
CA TRP A 184 19.34 21.33 26.03
C TRP A 184 18.81 22.74 26.30
N THR A 185 19.32 23.72 25.58
CA THR A 185 18.99 25.15 25.75
C THR A 185 17.92 25.65 24.78
N ASN A 186 17.66 24.91 23.69
CA ASN A 186 16.64 25.24 22.70
C ASN A 186 15.23 24.70 23.08
N VAL A 187 15.09 24.07 24.25
CA VAL A 187 13.83 23.53 24.76
C VAL A 187 13.26 24.46 25.84
N LYS A 188 12.03 24.95 25.64
CA LYS A 188 11.32 25.89 26.52
C LYS A 188 10.11 25.20 27.13
N VAL A 189 10.01 25.21 28.46
CA VAL A 189 8.89 24.60 29.21
C VAL A 189 7.90 25.68 29.64
N ILE A 190 6.72 25.68 29.03
CA ILE A 190 5.64 26.64 29.21
C ILE A 190 4.52 25.98 30.02
N CYS A 191 4.36 26.43 31.27
CA CYS A 191 3.30 25.95 32.15
C CYS A 191 2.03 26.78 31.92
N GLN A 192 1.23 26.39 30.93
CA GLN A 192 0.07 27.14 30.45
C GLN A 192 -1.01 26.21 29.91
N ASP A 193 -2.25 26.68 29.94
CA ASP A 193 -3.36 26.03 29.24
C ASP A 193 -3.16 26.03 27.72
N ALA A 194 -3.29 24.87 27.08
CA ALA A 194 -3.14 24.72 25.63
C ALA A 194 -4.10 25.62 24.82
N ARG A 195 -5.24 26.01 25.38
CA ARG A 195 -6.22 26.90 24.73
C ARG A 195 -5.71 28.33 24.57
N THR A 196 -4.81 28.78 25.43
CA THR A 196 -4.32 30.17 25.45
C THR A 196 -2.89 30.31 24.91
N PHE A 197 -2.25 29.20 24.56
CA PHE A 197 -0.89 29.21 24.04
C PHE A 197 -0.85 29.73 22.61
N HIS A 198 0.01 30.73 22.37
CA HIS A 198 0.34 31.23 21.04
C HIS A 198 1.85 31.26 20.85
N LEU A 199 2.33 30.72 19.74
CA LEU A 199 3.78 30.64 19.47
C LEU A 199 4.44 32.01 19.34
N ALA A 200 3.71 33.00 18.81
CA ALA A 200 4.20 34.36 18.62
C ALA A 200 4.60 35.04 19.94
N ASP A 201 3.96 34.68 21.06
CA ASP A 201 4.23 35.29 22.38
C ASP A 201 5.58 34.85 22.97
N HIS A 202 6.19 33.80 22.40
CA HIS A 202 7.42 33.18 22.90
C HIS A 202 8.59 33.20 21.91
N GLU A 203 8.36 33.71 20.70
CA GLU A 203 9.38 33.93 19.65
C GLU A 203 9.90 35.38 19.72
N PRO A 204 11.21 35.62 19.52
CA PRO A 204 11.81 36.95 19.67
C PRO A 204 11.43 37.90 18.51
N VAL A 205 11.07 39.14 18.88
CA VAL A 205 10.51 40.21 18.00
C VAL A 205 11.43 40.60 16.81
N HIS A 206 12.75 40.47 16.95
CA HIS A 206 13.71 40.87 15.90
C HIS A 206 13.73 39.93 14.68
N GLU A 207 13.40 38.65 14.87
CA GLU A 207 13.32 37.68 13.77
C GLU A 207 12.00 37.79 13.01
N THR A 208 10.96 38.34 13.65
CA THR A 208 9.65 38.69 13.06
C THR A 208 9.79 39.70 11.91
N ALA A 209 10.75 40.62 12.00
CA ALA A 209 10.99 41.68 11.02
C ALA A 209 11.75 41.22 9.76
N VAL A 210 12.70 40.28 9.88
CA VAL A 210 13.45 39.73 8.74
C VAL A 210 12.56 38.88 7.83
N ILE A 211 11.57 38.20 8.42
CA ILE A 211 10.60 37.35 7.72
C ILE A 211 9.60 38.19 6.90
N HIS A 212 9.20 39.37 7.40
CA HIS A 212 8.36 40.32 6.66
C HIS A 212 9.02 40.83 5.37
N GLY A 213 10.35 40.90 5.32
CA GLY A 213 11.10 41.39 4.15
C GLY A 213 11.15 40.43 2.96
N TYR A 214 10.88 39.13 3.15
CA TYR A 214 11.03 38.11 2.09
C TYR A 214 9.71 37.56 1.53
N MET A 215 8.57 37.76 2.21
CA MET A 215 7.29 37.11 1.87
C MET A 215 6.13 38.10 2.01
N SER A 216 5.96 38.98 1.03
CA SER A 216 4.93 40.04 1.03
C SER A 216 3.56 39.62 0.45
N GLU A 217 3.36 38.38 0.00
CA GLU A 217 2.18 38.04 -0.82
C GLU A 217 1.38 36.79 -0.40
N ALA A 218 1.73 36.11 0.71
CA ALA A 218 0.99 34.91 1.14
C ALA A 218 0.06 35.20 2.34
N ARG A 219 -1.24 34.92 2.18
CA ARG A 219 -2.28 35.00 3.25
C ARG A 219 -2.12 33.94 4.38
N THR A 220 -0.95 33.31 4.50
CA THR A 220 -0.68 32.19 5.42
C THR A 220 0.27 32.61 6.54
N ASN A 221 0.02 32.11 7.75
CA ASN A 221 0.76 32.46 8.97
C ASN A 221 2.27 32.17 8.82
N PRO A 222 3.16 33.18 8.72
CA PRO A 222 4.60 32.98 8.53
C PRO A 222 5.30 32.34 9.75
N PHE A 223 4.58 32.25 10.88
CA PHE A 223 5.09 31.92 12.20
C PHE A 223 4.66 30.53 12.71
N GLY A 224 4.10 29.67 11.85
CA GLY A 224 3.64 28.36 12.27
C GLY A 224 4.78 27.39 12.67
N ALA A 225 4.46 26.40 13.48
CA ALA A 225 5.34 25.28 13.82
C ALA A 225 5.38 24.24 12.68
N GLU A 226 6.54 23.65 12.44
CA GLU A 226 6.71 22.54 11.48
C GLU A 226 6.33 21.19 12.08
N LEU A 227 6.38 21.06 13.41
CA LEU A 227 5.89 19.89 14.14
C LEU A 227 5.00 20.31 15.29
N VAL A 228 3.82 19.70 15.39
CA VAL A 228 2.99 19.71 16.59
C VAL A 228 2.80 18.26 17.05
N THR A 229 2.95 17.97 18.34
CA THR A 229 2.64 16.64 18.88
C THR A 229 1.65 16.69 20.04
N MET A 230 0.84 15.66 20.15
CA MET A 230 -0.01 15.39 21.32
C MET A 230 0.09 13.91 21.66
N SER A 231 0.43 13.60 22.91
CA SER A 231 0.60 12.21 23.34
C SER A 231 -0.10 11.95 24.65
N TYR A 232 -1.24 11.26 24.58
CA TYR A 232 -2.13 11.04 25.71
C TYR A 232 -2.44 12.36 26.43
N ALA A 233 -2.98 13.28 25.64
CA ALA A 233 -3.28 14.66 26.02
C ALA A 233 -4.70 15.05 25.56
N LEU A 234 -5.11 14.68 24.34
CA LEU A 234 -6.41 15.05 23.81
C LEU A 234 -7.57 14.42 24.59
N SER A 235 -7.41 13.18 25.04
CA SER A 235 -8.38 12.50 25.93
C SER A 235 -8.46 13.12 27.33
N MET A 236 -7.43 13.86 27.75
CA MET A 236 -7.36 14.54 29.06
C MET A 236 -7.98 15.95 29.02
N ILE A 237 -8.21 16.51 27.84
CA ILE A 237 -8.74 17.87 27.66
C ILE A 237 -10.27 17.82 27.50
N PRO A 238 -11.05 18.41 28.43
CA PRO A 238 -12.51 18.47 28.33
C PRO A 238 -12.96 19.32 27.14
N GLU A 239 -12.49 20.56 27.07
CA GLU A 239 -12.80 21.49 25.97
C GLU A 239 -11.77 21.36 24.84
N PHE A 240 -11.86 20.25 24.10
CA PHE A 240 -10.89 19.92 23.06
C PHE A 240 -11.10 20.68 21.74
N TYR A 241 -12.30 21.20 21.46
CA TYR A 241 -12.57 21.94 20.21
C TYR A 241 -11.68 23.18 20.04
N PRO A 242 -11.58 24.10 21.03
CA PRO A 242 -10.72 25.29 20.89
C PRO A 242 -9.23 24.93 20.79
N VAL A 243 -8.80 23.84 21.42
CA VAL A 243 -7.42 23.34 21.30
C VAL A 243 -7.17 22.87 19.87
N ILE A 244 -8.01 22.00 19.31
CA ILE A 244 -7.86 21.52 17.92
C ILE A 244 -7.91 22.71 16.93
N ASP A 245 -8.77 23.70 17.19
CA ASP A 245 -8.84 24.92 16.37
C ASP A 245 -7.56 25.76 16.45
N SER A 246 -6.97 25.91 17.65
CA SER A 246 -5.70 26.62 17.82
C SER A 246 -4.53 25.88 17.17
N LEU A 247 -4.53 24.54 17.16
CA LEU A 247 -3.51 23.77 16.45
C LEU A 247 -3.51 24.08 14.94
N SER A 248 -4.67 24.36 14.35
CA SER A 248 -4.77 24.69 12.92
C SER A 248 -4.13 26.04 12.60
N SER A 249 -4.16 27.01 13.52
CA SER A 249 -3.51 28.31 13.33
C SER A 249 -2.03 28.27 13.73
N LEU A 250 -1.67 27.37 14.64
CA LEU A 250 -0.30 27.10 15.09
C LEU A 250 0.54 26.39 14.02
N LEU A 251 -0.07 25.54 13.19
CA LEU A 251 0.67 24.72 12.22
C LEU A 251 1.10 25.55 11.00
N SER A 252 2.36 25.41 10.60
CA SER A 252 2.85 25.98 9.34
C SER A 252 2.21 25.29 8.12
N PRO A 253 2.17 25.92 6.93
CA PRO A 253 1.59 25.31 5.73
C PRO A 253 2.18 23.95 5.36
N ASN A 254 3.48 23.75 5.60
CA ASN A 254 4.19 22.49 5.35
C ASN A 254 4.33 21.61 6.60
N GLY A 255 3.82 22.07 7.74
CA GLY A 255 3.94 21.41 9.03
C GLY A 255 3.13 20.13 9.12
N ILE A 256 3.52 19.29 10.07
CA ILE A 256 2.87 18.03 10.39
C ILE A 256 2.45 17.99 11.85
N ILE A 257 1.40 17.21 12.13
CA ILE A 257 0.89 16.98 13.47
C ILE A 257 0.90 15.48 13.77
N GLY A 258 1.49 15.08 14.90
CA GLY A 258 1.50 13.71 15.39
C GLY A 258 0.64 13.57 16.65
N VAL A 259 -0.39 12.73 16.59
CA VAL A 259 -1.27 12.46 17.73
C VAL A 259 -1.24 10.99 18.06
N ILE A 260 -1.08 10.68 19.35
CA ILE A 260 -1.32 9.36 19.89
C ILE A 260 -2.24 9.46 21.10
N ASP A 261 -3.35 8.74 21.06
CA ASP A 261 -4.29 8.74 22.17
C ASP A 261 -5.13 7.46 22.25
N PHE A 262 -5.80 7.29 23.38
CA PHE A 262 -6.77 6.24 23.60
C PHE A 262 -8.12 6.60 22.98
N TYR A 263 -8.89 5.60 22.60
CA TYR A 263 -10.20 5.82 22.00
C TYR A 263 -11.14 4.64 22.21
N VAL A 264 -12.44 4.87 22.08
CA VAL A 264 -13.42 3.80 21.87
C VAL A 264 -14.40 4.21 20.76
N GLN A 265 -14.50 3.44 19.68
CA GLN A 265 -15.35 3.82 18.54
C GLN A 265 -16.07 2.63 17.89
N SER A 266 -17.30 2.83 17.45
CA SER A 266 -18.10 1.85 16.70
C SER A 266 -17.86 2.01 15.20
N LYS A 267 -18.06 0.92 14.43
CA LYS A 267 -17.94 0.95 12.97
C LYS A 267 -18.98 1.88 12.34
N VAL A 268 -20.16 1.96 12.94
CA VAL A 268 -21.27 2.82 12.51
C VAL A 268 -20.84 4.30 12.48
N ASP A 269 -19.92 4.71 13.35
CA ASP A 269 -19.53 6.12 13.51
C ASP A 269 -18.66 6.63 12.33
N PHE A 270 -17.91 5.74 11.67
CA PHE A 270 -16.91 6.13 10.67
C PHE A 270 -17.07 5.47 9.29
N GLN A 271 -17.99 4.51 9.11
CA GLN A 271 -18.10 3.72 7.88
C GLN A 271 -18.38 4.54 6.61
N SER A 272 -18.94 5.75 6.72
CA SER A 272 -19.24 6.63 5.58
C SER A 272 -18.11 7.61 5.24
N ARG A 273 -16.97 7.55 5.95
CA ARG A 273 -15.88 8.52 5.80
C ARG A 273 -14.76 7.95 4.94
N ASN A 274 -14.35 8.70 3.92
CA ASN A 274 -13.28 8.35 2.97
C ASN A 274 -11.94 9.08 3.23
N TYR A 275 -11.87 9.97 4.24
CA TYR A 275 -10.69 10.80 4.53
C TYR A 275 -9.86 10.35 5.75
N VAL A 276 -10.23 9.22 6.37
CA VAL A 276 -9.61 8.71 7.60
C VAL A 276 -8.32 7.92 7.39
N GLY A 277 -7.96 7.65 6.13
CA GLY A 277 -6.73 6.95 5.77
C GLY A 277 -6.68 5.47 6.17
N GLY A 278 -7.82 4.80 6.33
CA GLY A 278 -7.91 3.38 6.67
C GLY A 278 -8.49 3.11 8.06
N VAL A 279 -8.99 1.88 8.24
CA VAL A 279 -9.82 1.51 9.41
C VAL A 279 -9.45 0.15 10.00
N ILE A 280 -8.28 -0.40 9.67
CA ILE A 280 -7.77 -1.66 10.24
C ILE A 280 -7.75 -1.51 11.77
N ASP A 281 -8.37 -2.47 12.47
CA ASP A 281 -8.54 -2.47 13.93
C ASP A 281 -9.15 -1.21 14.56
N ARG A 282 -9.84 -0.36 13.78
CA ARG A 282 -10.52 0.83 14.33
C ARG A 282 -11.74 0.46 15.18
N HIS A 283 -12.51 -0.56 14.79
CA HIS A 283 -13.72 -0.94 15.53
C HIS A 283 -13.42 -1.51 16.93
N CYS A 284 -14.10 -0.99 17.94
CA CYS A 284 -14.12 -1.56 19.29
C CYS A 284 -15.46 -2.25 19.54
N MET A 285 -15.48 -3.48 20.05
CA MET A 285 -16.71 -4.21 20.40
C MET A 285 -17.48 -3.49 21.52
N TRP A 286 -18.81 -3.65 21.57
CA TRP A 286 -19.67 -2.94 22.53
C TRP A 286 -19.19 -3.05 23.98
N LEU A 287 -18.90 -4.27 24.46
CA LEU A 287 -18.44 -4.50 25.83
C LEU A 287 -17.13 -3.76 26.12
N SER A 288 -16.19 -3.77 25.17
CA SER A 288 -14.92 -3.06 25.28
C SER A 288 -15.14 -1.54 25.32
N ARG A 289 -16.06 -1.00 24.51
CA ARG A 289 -16.38 0.43 24.52
C ARG A 289 -16.96 0.88 25.86
N VAL A 290 -17.92 0.13 26.40
CA VAL A 290 -18.57 0.44 27.68
C VAL A 290 -17.54 0.37 28.80
N PHE A 291 -16.83 -0.76 28.90
CA PHE A 291 -15.83 -0.97 29.94
C PHE A 291 -14.77 0.13 29.94
N TRP A 292 -14.15 0.40 28.78
CA TRP A 292 -13.07 1.38 28.72
C TRP A 292 -13.51 2.81 28.93
N ARG A 293 -14.70 3.18 28.44
CA ARG A 293 -15.25 4.51 28.68
C ARG A 293 -15.46 4.74 30.18
N THR A 294 -16.19 3.84 30.83
CA THR A 294 -16.48 3.94 32.27
C THR A 294 -15.20 3.88 33.11
N TRP A 295 -14.24 3.04 32.71
CA TRP A 295 -12.96 2.93 33.42
C TRP A 295 -12.17 4.23 33.41
N PHE A 296 -11.93 4.79 32.22
CA PHE A 296 -11.13 6.01 32.08
C PHE A 296 -11.84 7.27 32.60
N GLU A 297 -13.18 7.27 32.61
CA GLU A 297 -13.99 8.35 33.17
C GLU A 297 -13.76 8.53 34.68
N ILE A 298 -13.43 7.46 35.43
CA ILE A 298 -13.06 7.54 36.86
C ILE A 298 -11.86 8.47 37.07
N ASP A 299 -10.90 8.44 36.15
CA ASP A 299 -9.70 9.29 36.14
C ASP A 299 -9.91 10.60 35.36
N ARG A 300 -11.16 10.96 35.04
CA ARG A 300 -11.57 12.10 34.20
C ARG A 300 -10.96 12.10 32.78
N VAL A 301 -10.65 10.92 32.26
CA VAL A 301 -10.13 10.74 30.91
C VAL A 301 -11.25 10.33 29.97
N ASN A 302 -11.43 11.07 28.89
CA ASN A 302 -12.57 10.95 28.02
C ASN A 302 -12.20 10.29 26.69
N LEU A 303 -12.64 9.05 26.49
CA LEU A 303 -12.33 8.25 25.29
C LEU A 303 -13.34 8.40 24.15
N GLU A 304 -14.14 9.46 24.15
CA GLU A 304 -15.21 9.64 23.17
C GLU A 304 -14.67 9.78 21.74
N PRO A 305 -15.36 9.20 20.74
CA PRO A 305 -14.98 9.32 19.32
C PRO A 305 -14.79 10.75 18.83
N ALA A 306 -15.58 11.70 19.36
CA ALA A 306 -15.66 13.08 18.90
C ALA A 306 -14.29 13.79 18.85
N ARG A 307 -13.38 13.46 19.77
CA ARG A 307 -12.02 14.03 19.83
C ARG A 307 -11.21 13.73 18.57
N ARG A 308 -11.15 12.45 18.22
CA ARG A 308 -10.47 11.98 17.01
C ARG A 308 -11.24 12.40 15.77
N ASP A 309 -12.56 12.36 15.81
CA ASP A 309 -13.40 12.70 14.66
C ASP A 309 -13.24 14.18 14.28
N TYR A 310 -13.19 15.08 15.27
CA TYR A 310 -12.94 16.50 15.02
C TYR A 310 -11.50 16.76 14.55
N LEU A 311 -10.52 16.03 15.08
CA LEU A 311 -9.13 16.08 14.59
C LEU A 311 -9.04 15.68 13.10
N GLU A 312 -9.59 14.52 12.74
CA GLU A 312 -9.65 14.03 11.36
C GLU A 312 -10.51 14.93 10.47
N TYR A 313 -11.50 15.63 11.02
CA TYR A 313 -12.30 16.61 10.29
C TYR A 313 -11.55 17.93 10.07
N LYS A 314 -10.69 18.39 10.99
CA LYS A 314 -10.03 19.70 10.89
C LYS A 314 -8.71 19.66 10.11
N PHE A 315 -8.10 18.50 9.97
CA PHE A 315 -6.81 18.32 9.31
C PHE A 315 -6.87 17.30 8.16
N GLY A 316 -5.84 17.31 7.30
CA GLY A 316 -5.62 16.25 6.32
C GLY A 316 -4.87 15.06 6.94
N THR A 317 -5.34 13.84 6.71
CA THR A 317 -4.69 12.61 7.21
C THR A 317 -3.56 12.18 6.29
N ILE A 318 -2.34 12.08 6.80
CA ILE A 318 -1.19 11.49 6.07
C ILE A 318 -1.11 10.00 6.38
N LEU A 319 -0.97 9.63 7.66
CA LEU A 319 -0.89 8.24 8.12
C LEU A 319 -1.79 8.02 9.33
N ASN A 320 -2.33 6.82 9.45
CA ASN A 320 -3.15 6.43 10.59
C ASN A 320 -2.92 4.95 10.94
N VAL A 321 -2.92 4.64 12.23
CA VAL A 321 -2.80 3.29 12.78
C VAL A 321 -3.74 3.14 13.96
N ASN A 322 -4.39 1.98 14.07
CA ASN A 322 -5.14 1.59 15.26
C ASN A 322 -4.54 0.31 15.82
N ALA A 323 -4.38 0.24 17.14
CA ALA A 323 -3.78 -0.90 17.80
C ALA A 323 -4.35 -1.09 19.21
N ARG A 324 -3.89 -2.15 19.89
CA ARG A 324 -4.29 -2.51 21.25
C ARG A 324 -3.04 -2.71 22.11
N ASN A 325 -2.98 -2.04 23.27
CA ASN A 325 -1.95 -2.33 24.26
C ASN A 325 -2.36 -3.61 25.01
N HIS A 326 -1.43 -4.57 25.09
CA HIS A 326 -1.63 -5.84 25.74
C HIS A 326 -0.99 -5.79 27.12
N PHE A 327 -1.79 -5.60 28.17
CA PHE A 327 -1.31 -5.58 29.55
C PHE A 327 -2.13 -6.56 30.40
N LEU A 328 -1.50 -7.63 30.92
CA LEU A 328 -2.14 -8.62 31.79
C LEU A 328 -3.48 -9.19 31.23
N GLY A 329 -3.53 -9.48 29.91
CA GLY A 329 -4.74 -9.99 29.23
C GLY A 329 -5.74 -8.92 28.80
N VAL A 330 -5.51 -7.67 29.17
CA VAL A 330 -6.38 -6.53 28.91
C VAL A 330 -5.91 -5.78 27.64
N ARG A 331 -6.85 -5.42 26.76
CA ARG A 331 -6.60 -4.82 25.42
C ARG A 331 -7.11 -3.39 25.34
N ILE A 332 -6.26 -2.41 25.68
CA ILE A 332 -6.62 -0.98 25.66
C ILE A 332 -6.50 -0.44 24.23
N PRO A 333 -7.56 0.11 23.62
CA PRO A 333 -7.50 0.68 22.28
C PRO A 333 -6.82 2.04 22.24
N TYR A 334 -5.85 2.17 21.33
CA TYR A 334 -5.19 3.43 21.02
C TYR A 334 -5.01 3.59 19.51
N TYR A 335 -4.76 4.82 19.09
CA TYR A 335 -4.45 5.16 17.71
C TYR A 335 -3.21 6.03 17.63
N VAL A 336 -2.48 5.92 16.52
CA VAL A 336 -1.43 6.86 16.12
C VAL A 336 -1.90 7.50 14.82
N TRP A 337 -1.90 8.81 14.76
CA TRP A 337 -2.34 9.58 13.61
C TRP A 337 -1.32 10.66 13.29
N VAL A 338 -0.95 10.77 12.02
CA VAL A 338 -0.09 11.82 11.49
C VAL A 338 -0.88 12.58 10.45
N GLY A 339 -0.99 13.89 10.63
CA GLY A 339 -1.71 14.76 9.70
C GLY A 339 -0.97 16.03 9.34
N CYS A 340 -1.64 16.87 8.57
CA CYS A 340 -1.15 18.17 8.13
C CYS A 340 -2.30 19.15 7.92
N SER A 341 -1.97 20.40 7.60
CA SER A 341 -2.97 21.39 7.20
C SER A 341 -3.81 20.87 6.01
N LYS A 342 -5.13 21.10 6.05
CA LYS A 342 -6.03 20.83 4.91
C LYS A 342 -5.61 21.54 3.62
N GLU A 343 -4.96 22.68 3.77
CA GLU A 343 -4.52 23.52 2.65
C GLU A 343 -3.10 23.20 2.19
N SER A 344 -2.42 22.26 2.84
CA SER A 344 -1.09 21.79 2.47
C SER A 344 -1.07 21.39 0.99
N GLY A 345 -0.46 22.23 0.14
CA GLY A 345 -0.31 21.99 -1.29
C GLY A 345 -1.37 22.56 -2.24
N SER A 346 -2.11 23.62 -1.87
CA SER A 346 -3.03 24.38 -2.76
C SER A 346 -3.93 23.47 -3.63
N SER A 347 -4.89 22.85 -2.94
CA SER A 347 -5.70 21.69 -3.32
C SER A 347 -6.27 21.62 -4.74
N HIS A 348 -6.56 22.73 -5.42
CA HIS A 348 -7.18 22.70 -6.76
C HIS A 348 -6.20 22.49 -7.92
N ALA A 349 -5.02 23.13 -7.90
CA ALA A 349 -4.05 22.99 -8.99
C ALA A 349 -3.45 21.57 -9.03
N ARG A 350 -3.17 20.99 -7.85
CA ARG A 350 -2.75 19.59 -7.73
C ARG A 350 -3.86 18.61 -8.09
N LEU A 351 -5.12 18.98 -7.90
CA LEU A 351 -6.29 18.19 -8.30
C LEU A 351 -6.27 17.91 -9.80
N ALA A 352 -6.12 18.95 -10.61
CA ALA A 352 -6.04 18.85 -12.06
C ALA A 352 -4.79 18.10 -12.53
N GLU A 353 -3.64 18.29 -11.89
CA GLU A 353 -2.40 17.58 -12.23
C GLU A 353 -2.50 16.07 -11.99
N ILE A 354 -3.00 15.67 -10.81
CA ILE A 354 -3.17 14.26 -10.45
C ILE A 354 -4.23 13.60 -11.34
N ASP A 355 -5.33 14.32 -11.61
CA ASP A 355 -6.39 13.84 -12.49
C ASP A 355 -5.86 13.61 -13.91
N ALA A 356 -5.20 14.61 -14.50
CA ALA A 356 -4.59 14.51 -15.82
C ALA A 356 -3.56 13.38 -15.91
N ALA A 357 -2.75 13.18 -14.85
CA ALA A 357 -1.77 12.11 -14.81
C ALA A 357 -2.37 10.72 -14.59
N ALA A 358 -3.59 10.61 -14.05
CA ALA A 358 -4.29 9.35 -13.87
C ALA A 358 -5.12 8.96 -15.11
N THR A 359 -5.67 9.95 -15.82
CA THR A 359 -6.54 9.77 -17.00
C THR A 359 -5.81 9.90 -18.33
N GLU A 360 -4.53 10.32 -18.33
CA GLU A 360 -3.75 10.68 -19.52
C GLU A 360 -4.40 11.78 -20.38
N SER A 361 -5.19 12.67 -19.77
CA SER A 361 -5.87 13.76 -20.47
C SER A 361 -5.10 15.09 -20.33
N PRO A 362 -4.33 15.53 -21.35
CA PRO A 362 -3.63 16.81 -21.32
C PRO A 362 -4.56 18.02 -21.42
N PHE A 363 -5.81 17.82 -21.87
CA PHE A 363 -6.79 18.90 -22.04
C PHE A 363 -7.35 19.42 -20.72
N LEU A 364 -7.40 18.62 -19.64
CA LEU A 364 -8.02 19.04 -18.38
C LEU A 364 -7.21 20.09 -17.61
N SER A 365 -5.87 20.06 -17.69
CA SER A 365 -5.05 21.09 -17.04
C SER A 365 -5.14 22.45 -17.75
N ALA A 366 -5.38 22.45 -19.07
CA ALA A 366 -5.52 23.66 -19.88
C ALA A 366 -6.96 24.19 -19.92
N LEU A 367 -7.98 23.32 -19.98
CA LEU A 367 -9.39 23.71 -20.01
C LEU A 367 -9.84 24.32 -18.68
N ASP A 368 -9.38 23.86 -17.51
CA ASP A 368 -9.82 24.46 -16.24
C ASP A 368 -9.27 25.89 -16.06
N LEU A 369 -8.11 26.20 -16.66
CA LEU A 369 -7.58 27.57 -16.76
C LEU A 369 -8.34 28.41 -17.80
N GLN A 370 -8.74 27.83 -18.93
CA GLN A 370 -9.48 28.53 -19.99
C GLN A 370 -10.97 28.71 -19.69
N ALA A 371 -11.65 27.73 -19.09
CA ALA A 371 -13.05 27.78 -18.70
C ALA A 371 -13.33 28.87 -17.66
N ARG A 372 -12.34 29.16 -16.79
CA ARG A 372 -12.34 30.32 -15.89
C ARG A 372 -12.29 31.66 -16.62
N SER A 373 -11.79 31.70 -17.85
CA SER A 373 -11.68 32.91 -18.67
C SER A 373 -12.77 33.08 -19.73
N SER A 374 -13.43 32.00 -20.18
CA SER A 374 -14.32 32.04 -21.35
C SER A 374 -15.76 31.58 -21.13
N GLY A 375 -16.14 31.08 -19.94
CA GLY A 375 -17.54 30.75 -19.62
C GLY A 375 -18.21 29.72 -20.53
N ARG A 376 -17.44 29.00 -21.36
CA ARG A 376 -17.95 28.06 -22.36
C ARG A 376 -17.89 26.64 -21.79
N ARG A 377 -19.05 26.05 -21.47
CA ARG A 377 -19.17 24.63 -21.16
C ARG A 377 -19.20 23.86 -22.48
N ASP A 378 -18.15 23.11 -22.77
CA ASP A 378 -18.15 22.17 -23.89
C ASP A 378 -18.89 20.89 -23.50
N SER A 379 -19.66 20.31 -24.42
CA SER A 379 -20.57 19.18 -24.17
C SER A 379 -19.90 17.79 -24.26
N GLY A 380 -18.58 17.74 -24.13
CA GLY A 380 -17.81 16.48 -24.08
C GLY A 380 -17.94 15.79 -22.72
N VAL A 381 -17.92 14.45 -22.70
CA VAL A 381 -17.83 13.68 -21.45
C VAL A 381 -16.44 13.91 -20.85
N GLU A 382 -16.34 14.76 -19.83
CA GLU A 382 -15.09 14.95 -19.08
C GLU A 382 -14.73 13.66 -18.32
N LEU A 383 -13.60 13.04 -18.68
CA LEU A 383 -13.09 11.82 -18.03
C LEU A 383 -12.31 12.21 -16.77
N HIS A 384 -12.85 11.85 -15.61
CA HIS A 384 -12.21 12.10 -14.32
C HIS A 384 -11.75 10.81 -13.64
N SER A 385 -10.68 10.93 -12.85
CA SER A 385 -10.19 9.90 -11.94
C SER A 385 -11.09 9.79 -10.71
N LYS A 386 -11.06 8.63 -10.07
CA LYS A 386 -11.77 8.41 -8.79
C LYS A 386 -11.30 9.36 -7.68
N ALA A 387 -10.02 9.73 -7.73
CA ALA A 387 -9.46 10.71 -6.80
C ALA A 387 -10.19 12.04 -6.97
N TYR A 388 -10.33 12.51 -8.21
CA TYR A 388 -11.02 13.76 -8.54
C TYR A 388 -12.48 13.73 -8.12
N GLU A 389 -13.23 12.70 -8.51
CA GLU A 389 -14.64 12.53 -8.14
C GLU A 389 -14.83 12.58 -6.60
N SER A 390 -14.00 11.82 -5.87
CA SER A 390 -14.05 11.81 -4.41
C SER A 390 -13.65 13.14 -3.79
N ALA A 391 -12.72 13.87 -4.40
CA ALA A 391 -12.31 15.19 -3.94
C ALA A 391 -13.43 16.22 -4.12
N VAL A 392 -14.11 16.22 -5.27
CA VAL A 392 -15.25 17.12 -5.54
C VAL A 392 -16.37 16.89 -4.53
N VAL A 393 -16.73 15.63 -4.26
CA VAL A 393 -17.76 15.29 -3.26
C VAL A 393 -17.37 15.79 -1.87
N ASN A 394 -16.12 15.58 -1.45
CA ASN A 394 -15.66 16.02 -0.14
C ASN A 394 -15.61 17.55 -0.03
N LEU A 395 -15.09 18.24 -1.03
CA LEU A 395 -15.04 19.70 -1.06
C LEU A 395 -16.44 20.32 -1.02
N ALA A 396 -17.40 19.77 -1.77
CA ALA A 396 -18.79 20.21 -1.74
C ALA A 396 -19.43 20.06 -0.34
N ALA A 397 -19.02 19.04 0.42
CA ALA A 397 -19.47 18.81 1.79
C ALA A 397 -18.57 19.47 2.86
N SER A 398 -17.59 20.30 2.48
CA SER A 398 -16.58 20.88 3.39
C SER A 398 -15.83 19.84 4.24
N LEU A 399 -15.66 18.63 3.70
CA LEU A 399 -14.90 17.54 4.28
C LEU A 399 -13.44 17.60 3.83
N PRO A 400 -12.49 17.09 4.64
CA PRO A 400 -11.11 16.91 4.18
C PRO A 400 -11.06 16.00 2.94
N LEU A 401 -10.09 16.24 2.06
CA LEU A 401 -9.81 15.31 0.96
C LEU A 401 -9.43 13.91 1.47
N PRO A 402 -9.59 12.85 0.65
CA PRO A 402 -9.08 11.53 0.98
C PRO A 402 -7.59 11.51 1.36
N ALA A 403 -7.16 10.58 2.22
CA ALA A 403 -5.78 10.54 2.71
C ALA A 403 -4.72 10.38 1.60
N SER A 404 -5.08 9.81 0.43
CA SER A 404 -4.21 9.71 -0.74
C SER A 404 -3.72 11.07 -1.27
N TRP A 405 -4.41 12.16 -0.94
CA TRP A 405 -4.07 13.51 -1.37
C TRP A 405 -2.95 14.16 -0.55
N TYR A 406 -2.76 13.72 0.69
CA TYR A 406 -1.75 14.28 1.59
C TYR A 406 -0.47 13.44 1.64
N GLN A 407 -0.34 12.45 0.76
CA GLN A 407 0.86 11.63 0.63
C GLN A 407 1.98 12.42 -0.05
N ASN A 408 3.24 12.12 0.29
CA ASN A 408 4.38 12.74 -0.38
C ASN A 408 4.52 12.28 -1.84
N HIS A 409 4.02 11.09 -2.16
CA HIS A 409 4.07 10.49 -3.50
C HIS A 409 2.66 10.19 -3.99
N HIS A 410 2.40 10.48 -5.27
CA HIS A 410 1.10 10.26 -5.91
C HIS A 410 1.13 9.06 -6.88
N TRP A 411 2.01 8.09 -6.66
CA TRP A 411 2.00 6.85 -7.43
C TRP A 411 0.79 5.97 -7.09
N ARG A 412 0.25 6.01 -5.87
CA ARG A 412 -0.93 5.21 -5.49
C ARG A 412 -2.19 6.03 -5.75
N ILE A 413 -3.00 5.60 -6.72
CA ILE A 413 -4.27 6.27 -7.03
C ILE A 413 -5.32 5.91 -5.97
N PHE A 414 -6.14 6.90 -5.62
CA PHE A 414 -7.25 6.72 -4.68
C PHE A 414 -8.18 5.59 -5.12
N TYR A 415 -8.55 4.76 -4.15
CA TYR A 415 -9.59 3.74 -4.29
C TYR A 415 -10.35 3.64 -2.97
N ASP A 416 -11.62 3.22 -3.04
CA ASP A 416 -12.43 2.96 -1.87
C ASP A 416 -12.17 1.54 -1.33
N ASP A 417 -11.43 1.43 -0.23
CA ASP A 417 -11.08 0.15 0.41
C ASP A 417 -12.28 -0.55 1.07
N GLN A 418 -13.44 0.12 1.18
CA GLN A 418 -14.67 -0.43 1.74
C GLN A 418 -15.53 -1.17 0.71
N LEU A 419 -15.21 -1.11 -0.59
CA LEU A 419 -15.95 -1.87 -1.60
C LEU A 419 -15.71 -3.38 -1.46
N GLN A 420 -16.78 -4.17 -1.63
CA GLN A 420 -16.72 -5.62 -1.49
C GLN A 420 -15.69 -6.26 -2.44
N LYS A 421 -15.55 -5.72 -3.65
CA LYS A 421 -14.57 -6.17 -4.65
C LYS A 421 -13.11 -6.04 -4.19
N HIS A 422 -12.81 -5.14 -3.26
CA HIS A 422 -11.46 -4.98 -2.71
C HIS A 422 -11.27 -5.82 -1.43
N ARG A 423 -12.34 -6.03 -0.66
CA ARG A 423 -12.29 -6.81 0.60
C ARG A 423 -12.32 -8.33 0.41
N GLN A 424 -12.69 -8.81 -0.78
CA GLN A 424 -12.82 -10.25 -1.05
C GLN A 424 -11.50 -11.04 -0.84
N PHE A 425 -10.35 -10.38 -0.97
CA PHE A 425 -9.02 -10.98 -0.78
C PHE A 425 -8.55 -11.01 0.69
N LYS A 426 -9.38 -10.50 1.61
CA LYS A 426 -9.04 -10.36 3.04
C LYS A 426 -7.70 -9.61 3.18
N HIS A 427 -6.72 -10.21 3.84
CA HIS A 427 -5.43 -9.60 4.17
C HIS A 427 -4.26 -10.33 3.48
N GLU A 428 -4.52 -10.88 2.30
CA GLU A 428 -3.56 -11.73 1.59
C GLU A 428 -3.38 -11.25 0.15
N TYR A 429 -2.12 -11.12 -0.26
CA TYR A 429 -1.75 -11.05 -1.68
C TYR A 429 -1.52 -12.47 -2.20
N ILE A 430 -1.75 -12.67 -3.50
CA ILE A 430 -1.72 -14.02 -4.08
C ILE A 430 -0.28 -14.44 -4.38
N TYR A 431 0.50 -13.55 -4.99
CA TYR A 431 1.84 -13.85 -5.51
C TYR A 431 2.90 -12.95 -4.88
N ALA A 432 4.00 -13.54 -4.40
CA ALA A 432 5.16 -12.79 -3.88
C ALA A 432 6.17 -12.41 -4.96
N PHE A 433 6.09 -13.06 -6.13
CA PHE A 433 6.90 -12.81 -7.33
C PHE A 433 6.08 -13.12 -8.60
N THR A 434 6.53 -12.63 -9.77
CA THR A 434 5.83 -12.83 -11.06
C THR A 434 6.24 -14.12 -11.77
N TRP A 435 5.33 -14.68 -12.59
CA TRP A 435 5.55 -15.89 -13.40
C TRP A 435 5.70 -15.54 -14.89
N GLU A 436 6.35 -14.42 -15.18
CA GLU A 436 6.68 -13.99 -16.54
C GLU A 436 8.17 -13.70 -16.67
N ASP A 437 8.75 -14.20 -17.77
CA ASP A 437 10.16 -13.95 -18.07
C ASP A 437 10.39 -12.51 -18.57
N SER A 438 10.94 -11.68 -17.70
CA SER A 438 11.21 -10.25 -18.00
C SER A 438 12.15 -10.05 -19.20
N ARG A 439 13.05 -10.99 -19.47
CA ARG A 439 13.96 -10.91 -20.65
C ARG A 439 13.21 -11.16 -21.94
N VAL A 440 12.18 -12.01 -21.91
CA VAL A 440 11.32 -12.26 -23.06
C VAL A 440 10.42 -11.07 -23.29
N ASP A 441 9.84 -10.51 -22.22
CA ASP A 441 9.04 -9.28 -22.29
C ASP A 441 9.84 -8.13 -22.90
N ALA A 442 11.08 -7.91 -22.44
CA ALA A 442 11.95 -6.88 -23.01
C ALA A 442 12.20 -7.08 -24.52
N ARG A 443 12.45 -8.31 -24.97
CA ARG A 443 12.67 -8.63 -26.40
C ARG A 443 11.42 -8.43 -27.25
N LEU A 444 10.25 -8.80 -26.74
CA LEU A 444 8.98 -8.74 -27.46
C LEU A 444 8.40 -7.31 -27.50
N LEU A 445 8.47 -6.60 -26.38
CA LEU A 445 7.87 -5.29 -26.22
C LEU A 445 8.79 -4.16 -26.67
N GLN A 446 10.11 -4.30 -26.53
CA GLN A 446 11.08 -3.27 -26.95
C GLN A 446 10.67 -1.87 -26.42
N VAL A 447 10.47 -1.79 -25.11
CA VAL A 447 9.99 -0.58 -24.43
C VAL A 447 10.96 0.59 -24.67
N SER A 448 10.40 1.76 -24.94
CA SER A 448 11.11 3.03 -25.17
C SER A 448 10.59 4.14 -24.26
N SER A 449 11.30 5.28 -24.23
CA SER A 449 10.91 6.45 -23.45
C SER A 449 9.61 7.13 -23.91
N ASN A 450 9.07 6.75 -25.07
CA ASN A 450 7.80 7.26 -25.59
C ASN A 450 6.60 6.39 -25.18
N ASP A 451 6.84 5.21 -24.62
CA ASP A 451 5.78 4.25 -24.34
C ASP A 451 4.98 4.61 -23.09
N VAL A 452 3.67 4.43 -23.20
CA VAL A 452 2.71 4.46 -22.08
C VAL A 452 2.22 3.04 -21.91
N ILE A 453 2.64 2.41 -20.82
CA ILE A 453 2.44 0.99 -20.56
C ILE A 453 1.31 0.84 -19.55
N LEU A 454 0.34 0.00 -19.85
CA LEU A 454 -0.55 -0.56 -18.85
C LEU A 454 -0.14 -2.02 -18.59
N ALA A 455 -0.01 -2.43 -17.34
CA ALA A 455 0.33 -3.81 -17.00
C ALA A 455 -0.38 -4.24 -15.71
N ILE A 456 -0.75 -5.51 -15.62
CA ILE A 456 -1.24 -6.09 -14.36
C ILE A 456 -0.12 -6.03 -13.32
N THR A 457 -0.43 -5.59 -12.10
CA THR A 457 0.59 -5.40 -11.04
C THR A 457 1.23 -6.72 -10.65
N SER A 458 0.42 -7.75 -10.34
CA SER A 458 0.91 -9.02 -9.77
C SER A 458 1.82 -8.73 -8.57
N ALA A 459 3.02 -9.32 -8.49
CA ALA A 459 3.99 -9.02 -7.43
C ALA A 459 4.83 -7.75 -7.67
N GLY A 460 4.63 -7.05 -8.78
CA GLY A 460 5.34 -5.81 -9.13
C GLY A 460 6.69 -5.98 -9.85
N ASP A 461 7.16 -7.21 -10.08
CA ASP A 461 8.50 -7.44 -10.68
C ASP A 461 8.58 -6.99 -12.15
N ASN A 462 7.52 -7.22 -12.92
CA ASN A 462 7.44 -6.75 -14.31
C ASN A 462 7.38 -5.21 -14.35
N ILE A 463 6.66 -4.59 -13.42
CA ILE A 463 6.57 -3.13 -13.29
C ILE A 463 7.95 -2.52 -13.03
N LEU A 464 8.73 -3.10 -12.11
CA LEU A 464 10.10 -2.65 -11.84
C LEU A 464 11.02 -2.91 -13.04
N SER A 465 10.81 -4.00 -13.77
CA SER A 465 11.56 -4.29 -15.00
C SER A 465 11.26 -3.25 -16.08
N PHE A 466 10.00 -2.86 -16.29
CA PHE A 466 9.63 -1.79 -17.22
C PHE A 466 10.18 -0.43 -16.77
N ALA A 467 10.21 -0.14 -15.47
CA ALA A 467 10.76 1.11 -14.94
C ALA A 467 12.26 1.28 -15.28
N LEU A 468 13.02 0.19 -15.44
CA LEU A 468 14.43 0.24 -15.86
C LEU A 468 14.63 0.80 -17.27
N GLU A 469 13.61 0.65 -18.13
CA GLU A 469 13.60 1.15 -19.52
C GLU A 469 13.16 2.63 -19.62
N LYS A 470 12.77 3.24 -18.49
CA LYS A 470 12.35 4.65 -18.39
C LYS A 470 11.25 5.06 -19.39
N PRO A 471 10.14 4.30 -19.49
CA PRO A 471 9.01 4.68 -20.34
C PRO A 471 8.42 6.05 -19.94
N LYS A 472 7.56 6.58 -20.80
CA LYS A 472 6.83 7.84 -20.53
C LYS A 472 5.95 7.68 -19.28
N ARG A 473 5.29 6.52 -19.15
CA ARG A 473 4.42 6.20 -18.01
C ARG A 473 4.15 4.71 -17.86
N ILE A 474 3.92 4.28 -16.62
CA ILE A 474 3.50 2.91 -16.28
C ILE A 474 2.24 2.97 -15.43
N HIS A 475 1.17 2.33 -15.89
CA HIS A 475 -0.06 2.09 -15.14
C HIS A 475 -0.07 0.63 -14.69
N ALA A 476 0.26 0.39 -13.42
CA ALA A 476 0.13 -0.91 -12.76
C ALA A 476 -1.31 -1.06 -12.27
N VAL A 477 -1.98 -2.15 -12.62
CA VAL A 477 -3.41 -2.37 -12.31
C VAL A 477 -3.60 -3.71 -11.61
N ASP A 478 -4.28 -3.71 -10.46
CA ASP A 478 -4.69 -4.94 -9.79
C ASP A 478 -5.98 -4.73 -9.00
N LEU A 479 -6.84 -5.74 -8.97
CA LEU A 479 -8.06 -5.69 -8.17
C LEU A 479 -7.77 -5.93 -6.69
N ASN A 480 -6.70 -6.69 -6.36
CA ASN A 480 -6.32 -6.99 -5.00
C ASN A 480 -5.45 -5.86 -4.42
N PRO A 481 -5.93 -5.11 -3.41
CA PRO A 481 -5.16 -4.04 -2.81
C PRO A 481 -3.82 -4.51 -2.22
N ASN A 482 -3.75 -5.76 -1.73
CA ASN A 482 -2.58 -6.32 -1.08
C ASN A 482 -1.43 -6.55 -2.07
N GLN A 483 -1.72 -6.87 -3.33
CA GLN A 483 -0.71 -6.96 -4.40
C GLN A 483 -0.09 -5.58 -4.65
N ASN A 484 -0.94 -4.56 -4.74
CA ASN A 484 -0.50 -3.20 -4.90
C ASN A 484 0.27 -2.69 -3.66
N HIS A 485 -0.06 -3.12 -2.44
CA HIS A 485 0.73 -2.82 -1.24
C HIS A 485 2.15 -3.43 -1.31
N LEU A 486 2.33 -4.59 -1.93
CA LEU A 486 3.65 -5.19 -2.16
C LEU A 486 4.47 -4.40 -3.20
N LEU A 487 3.87 -4.00 -4.31
CA LEU A 487 4.54 -3.10 -5.26
C LEU A 487 4.95 -1.78 -4.58
N GLU A 488 4.05 -1.20 -3.80
CA GLU A 488 4.30 0.07 -3.10
C GLU A 488 5.43 -0.05 -2.07
N LEU A 489 5.53 -1.18 -1.35
CA LEU A 489 6.67 -1.47 -0.47
C LEU A 489 8.00 -1.55 -1.24
N LYS A 490 8.01 -2.22 -2.40
CA LYS A 490 9.21 -2.29 -3.25
C LYS A 490 9.62 -0.90 -3.72
N VAL A 491 8.68 -0.11 -4.22
CA VAL A 491 8.91 1.27 -4.68
C VAL A 491 9.44 2.16 -3.55
N ALA A 492 8.82 2.10 -2.37
CA ALA A 492 9.29 2.82 -1.17
C ALA A 492 10.73 2.43 -0.79
N ALA A 493 11.04 1.13 -0.82
CA ALA A 493 12.37 0.63 -0.50
C ALA A 493 13.44 1.08 -1.51
N PHE A 494 13.15 1.06 -2.82
CA PHE A 494 14.08 1.59 -3.81
C PHE A 494 14.28 3.11 -3.69
N THR A 495 13.28 3.83 -3.16
CA THR A 495 13.36 5.28 -2.95
C THR A 495 14.15 5.65 -1.70
N ALA A 496 14.02 4.88 -0.61
CA ALA A 496 14.53 5.27 0.71
C ALA A 496 15.72 4.43 1.23
N LEU A 497 15.97 3.24 0.68
CA LEU A 497 16.94 2.29 1.24
C LEU A 497 18.16 2.07 0.34
N GLY A 498 19.29 1.79 0.99
CA GLY A 498 20.49 1.31 0.31
C GLY A 498 20.32 -0.12 -0.22
N TYR A 499 21.17 -0.50 -1.17
CA TYR A 499 21.08 -1.80 -1.84
C TYR A 499 21.12 -3.00 -0.88
N ALA A 500 21.88 -2.92 0.22
CA ALA A 500 21.98 -3.99 1.19
C ALA A 500 20.63 -4.34 1.83
N ASP A 501 19.86 -3.33 2.26
CA ASP A 501 18.55 -3.52 2.87
C ASP A 501 17.52 -3.97 1.82
N VAL A 502 17.58 -3.41 0.60
CA VAL A 502 16.73 -3.86 -0.52
C VAL A 502 16.98 -5.34 -0.84
N TRP A 503 18.23 -5.78 -0.83
CA TRP A 503 18.59 -7.18 -1.05
C TRP A 503 18.11 -8.08 0.09
N LYS A 504 18.21 -7.66 1.35
CA LYS A 504 17.65 -8.42 2.46
C LYS A 504 16.13 -8.60 2.30
N LEU A 505 15.41 -7.51 2.05
CA LEU A 505 13.95 -7.53 1.89
C LEU A 505 13.46 -8.36 0.71
N PHE A 506 14.05 -8.20 -0.48
CA PHE A 506 13.52 -8.79 -1.72
C PHE A 506 14.49 -9.75 -2.42
N GLY A 507 15.70 -9.93 -1.92
CA GLY A 507 16.59 -11.03 -2.32
C GLY A 507 16.40 -12.21 -1.37
N GLU A 508 16.62 -11.96 -0.08
CA GLU A 508 16.52 -12.97 0.98
C GLU A 508 15.09 -13.16 1.51
N GLY A 509 14.22 -12.17 1.30
CA GLY A 509 12.85 -12.21 1.82
C GLY A 509 12.77 -11.96 3.33
N LYS A 510 13.83 -11.45 3.96
CA LYS A 510 13.98 -11.35 5.42
C LYS A 510 14.76 -10.09 5.82
N HIS A 511 14.44 -9.52 6.98
CA HIS A 511 15.16 -8.38 7.52
C HIS A 511 15.00 -8.28 9.04
N GLU A 512 16.10 -8.19 9.76
CA GLU A 512 16.14 -8.16 11.24
C GLU A 512 15.47 -6.91 11.83
N SER A 513 15.65 -5.76 11.19
CA SER A 513 15.09 -4.46 11.60
C SER A 513 13.92 -3.99 10.74
N PHE A 514 13.05 -4.89 10.24
CA PHE A 514 11.96 -4.49 9.34
C PHE A 514 11.07 -3.39 9.91
N ARG A 515 10.66 -3.50 11.19
CA ARG A 515 9.80 -2.50 11.83
C ARG A 515 10.45 -1.12 11.89
N GLU A 516 11.73 -1.07 12.25
CA GLU A 516 12.50 0.17 12.34
C GLU A 516 12.60 0.84 10.96
N LEU A 517 12.87 0.06 9.91
CA LEU A 517 12.87 0.56 8.53
C LEU A 517 11.49 1.05 8.10
N LEU A 518 10.43 0.29 8.42
CA LEU A 518 9.06 0.65 8.08
C LEU A 518 8.68 2.01 8.66
N ILE A 519 8.98 2.23 9.94
CA ILE A 519 8.65 3.47 10.64
C ILE A 519 9.58 4.62 10.22
N GLY A 520 10.89 4.43 10.34
CA GLY A 520 11.88 5.50 10.24
C GLY A 520 12.30 5.87 8.82
N LYS A 521 12.10 5.00 7.82
CA LYS A 521 12.55 5.24 6.44
C LYS A 521 11.47 5.06 5.38
N LEU A 522 10.62 4.04 5.50
CA LEU A 522 9.64 3.71 4.45
C LEU A 522 8.32 4.46 4.60
N SER A 523 7.92 4.82 5.83
CA SER A 523 6.63 5.47 6.11
C SER A 523 6.35 6.75 5.30
N PRO A 524 7.33 7.62 4.95
CA PRO A 524 7.06 8.78 4.10
C PRO A 524 6.75 8.44 2.64
N HIS A 525 6.98 7.19 2.24
CA HIS A 525 6.86 6.67 0.88
C HIS A 525 5.70 5.64 0.76
N LEU A 526 4.86 5.50 1.77
CA LEU A 526 3.74 4.56 1.74
C LEU A 526 2.43 5.30 1.94
N SER A 527 1.41 4.97 1.15
CA SER A 527 0.03 5.32 1.46
C SER A 527 -0.36 4.77 2.83
N SER A 528 -1.27 5.47 3.53
CA SER A 528 -1.73 5.07 4.86
C SER A 528 -2.25 3.62 4.92
N LEU A 529 -2.91 3.13 3.86
CA LEU A 529 -3.40 1.76 3.77
C LEU A 529 -2.26 0.74 3.64
N ALA A 530 -1.27 1.01 2.76
CA ALA A 530 -0.10 0.16 2.62
C ALA A 530 0.73 0.12 3.91
N PHE A 531 0.91 1.27 4.56
CA PHE A 531 1.60 1.37 5.83
C PHE A 531 0.93 0.53 6.92
N GLN A 532 -0.41 0.61 7.09
CA GLN A 532 -1.14 -0.21 8.06
C GLN A 532 -0.98 -1.70 7.78
N PHE A 533 -1.10 -2.12 6.51
CA PHE A 533 -0.93 -3.51 6.12
C PHE A 533 0.47 -4.03 6.53
N TRP A 534 1.53 -3.29 6.19
CA TRP A 534 2.90 -3.71 6.51
C TRP A 534 3.24 -3.57 7.99
N LEU A 535 2.62 -2.66 8.71
CA LEU A 535 2.78 -2.56 10.16
C LEU A 535 2.17 -3.77 10.88
N GLN A 536 1.06 -4.30 10.36
CA GLN A 536 0.38 -5.45 10.94
C GLN A 536 1.04 -6.79 10.57
N TYR A 537 1.46 -6.96 9.32
CA TYR A 537 1.90 -8.26 8.80
C TYR A 537 3.40 -8.34 8.49
N GLY A 538 4.09 -7.21 8.39
CA GLY A 538 5.45 -7.15 7.87
C GLY A 538 6.50 -7.78 8.79
N GLU A 539 6.42 -7.59 10.12
CA GLU A 539 7.36 -8.22 11.05
C GLU A 539 7.33 -9.76 10.93
N GLN A 540 6.14 -10.34 10.84
CA GLN A 540 6.01 -11.79 10.66
C GLN A 540 6.51 -12.23 9.28
N THR A 541 6.23 -11.43 8.25
CA THR A 541 6.61 -11.73 6.86
C THR A 541 8.13 -11.74 6.67
N PHE A 542 8.82 -10.74 7.22
CA PHE A 542 10.26 -10.53 7.05
C PHE A 542 11.11 -11.03 8.22
N SER A 543 10.52 -11.71 9.21
CA SER A 543 11.26 -12.20 10.38
C SER A 543 12.46 -13.09 9.97
N PRO A 544 13.67 -12.83 10.49
CA PRO A 544 14.84 -13.68 10.26
C PRO A 544 14.62 -15.14 10.66
N SER A 545 13.90 -15.36 11.77
CA SER A 545 13.54 -16.70 12.27
C SER A 545 12.35 -17.33 11.55
N GLY A 546 11.62 -16.54 10.75
CA GLY A 546 10.50 -16.98 9.94
C GLY A 546 10.92 -17.67 8.65
N LYS A 547 9.95 -17.92 7.78
CA LYS A 547 10.17 -18.51 6.45
C LYS A 547 10.50 -17.48 5.36
N GLY A 548 10.30 -16.20 5.64
CA GLY A 548 10.53 -15.09 4.70
C GLY A 548 9.38 -14.85 3.71
N LEU A 549 9.47 -13.73 3.00
CA LEU A 549 8.47 -13.18 2.07
C LEU A 549 7.90 -14.24 1.10
N TYR A 550 8.77 -15.02 0.46
CA TYR A 550 8.38 -15.96 -0.59
C TYR A 550 7.61 -17.20 -0.09
N SER A 551 7.51 -17.36 1.23
CA SER A 551 6.69 -18.39 1.86
C SER A 551 5.34 -17.87 2.36
N THR A 552 5.00 -16.61 2.06
CA THR A 552 3.76 -15.95 2.47
C THR A 552 2.86 -15.65 1.26
N GLY A 553 1.63 -15.18 1.51
CA GLY A 553 0.62 -15.03 0.47
C GLY A 553 0.02 -16.36 0.01
N GLY A 554 -0.95 -16.28 -0.91
CA GLY A 554 -1.71 -17.43 -1.38
C GLY A 554 -0.82 -18.53 -2.00
N SER A 555 0.16 -18.13 -2.82
CA SER A 555 1.14 -19.05 -3.41
C SER A 555 2.07 -19.69 -2.37
N GLY A 556 2.35 -19.00 -1.26
CA GLY A 556 3.17 -19.51 -0.17
C GLY A 556 2.59 -20.77 0.48
N PHE A 557 1.26 -20.90 0.51
CA PHE A 557 0.60 -22.11 1.00
C PHE A 557 0.95 -23.33 0.13
N ALA A 558 0.89 -23.19 -1.20
CA ALA A 558 1.23 -24.27 -2.14
C ALA A 558 2.69 -24.69 -2.00
N LEU A 559 3.61 -23.71 -1.96
CA LEU A 559 5.04 -23.95 -1.78
C LEU A 559 5.32 -24.65 -0.45
N ALA A 560 4.64 -24.24 0.64
CA ALA A 560 4.78 -24.89 1.93
C ALA A 560 4.31 -26.36 1.91
N TRP A 561 3.27 -26.69 1.16
CA TRP A 561 2.83 -28.09 1.00
C TRP A 561 3.82 -28.93 0.20
N VAL A 562 4.28 -28.43 -0.95
CA VAL A 562 5.30 -29.12 -1.75
C VAL A 562 6.58 -29.32 -0.94
N GLY A 563 7.04 -28.30 -0.22
CA GLY A 563 8.20 -28.40 0.66
C GLY A 563 8.03 -29.44 1.77
N ARG A 564 6.86 -29.51 2.42
CA ARG A 564 6.56 -30.56 3.42
C ARG A 564 6.56 -31.96 2.81
N LEU A 565 6.04 -32.13 1.59
CA LEU A 565 6.05 -33.41 0.90
C LEU A 565 7.48 -33.88 0.58
N LEU A 566 8.29 -32.99 0.01
CA LEU A 566 9.69 -33.29 -0.30
C LEU A 566 10.49 -33.63 0.97
N ARG A 567 10.24 -32.91 2.07
CA ARG A 567 10.81 -33.23 3.39
C ARG A 567 10.39 -34.61 3.89
N PHE A 568 9.10 -34.92 3.83
CA PHE A 568 8.56 -36.22 4.25
C PHE A 568 9.17 -37.37 3.45
N MET A 569 9.42 -37.15 2.16
CA MET A 569 10.08 -38.12 1.27
C MET A 569 11.61 -38.15 1.42
N GLY A 570 12.21 -37.35 2.31
CA GLY A 570 13.66 -37.29 2.54
C GLY A 570 14.46 -36.66 1.39
N LEU A 571 13.83 -35.83 0.54
CA LEU A 571 14.45 -35.26 -0.66
C LEU A 571 15.08 -33.88 -0.46
N GLU A 572 15.16 -33.36 0.76
CA GLU A 572 15.71 -32.00 1.00
C GLU A 572 17.14 -31.83 0.46
N GLN A 573 18.02 -32.80 0.70
CA GLN A 573 19.38 -32.77 0.19
C GLN A 573 19.45 -32.84 -1.34
N GLU A 574 18.51 -33.52 -1.98
CA GLU A 574 18.46 -33.59 -3.45
C GLU A 574 17.97 -32.27 -4.04
N VAL A 575 17.04 -31.57 -3.37
CA VAL A 575 16.62 -30.21 -3.74
C VAL A 575 17.80 -29.24 -3.61
N ASP A 576 18.58 -29.33 -2.53
CA ASP A 576 19.77 -28.50 -2.34
C ASP A 576 20.82 -28.75 -3.44
N LYS A 577 21.09 -30.02 -3.78
CA LYS A 577 21.97 -30.37 -4.91
C LYS A 577 21.43 -29.84 -6.24
N LEU A 578 20.13 -29.96 -6.50
CA LEU A 578 19.51 -29.43 -7.73
C LEU A 578 19.72 -27.91 -7.83
N CYS A 579 19.55 -27.19 -6.72
CA CYS A 579 19.75 -25.74 -6.66
C CYS A 579 21.23 -25.33 -6.71
N ALA A 580 22.15 -26.22 -6.33
CA ALA A 580 23.59 -25.97 -6.34
C ALA A 580 24.29 -26.43 -7.63
N ALA A 581 23.61 -27.20 -8.50
CA ALA A 581 24.20 -27.80 -9.69
C ALA A 581 24.90 -26.76 -10.58
N GLU A 582 26.12 -27.08 -11.04
CA GLU A 582 26.92 -26.18 -11.87
C GLU A 582 26.71 -26.42 -13.36
N THR A 583 26.19 -27.59 -13.73
CA THR A 583 25.96 -27.99 -15.12
C THR A 583 24.55 -28.51 -15.35
N LEU A 584 24.04 -28.37 -16.59
CA LEU A 584 22.75 -28.93 -16.97
C LEU A 584 22.73 -30.46 -16.86
N ASN A 585 23.85 -31.13 -17.13
CA ASN A 585 23.90 -32.60 -17.06
C ASN A 585 23.69 -33.10 -15.63
N GLU A 586 24.36 -32.48 -14.66
CA GLU A 586 24.18 -32.77 -13.24
C GLU A 586 22.74 -32.50 -12.79
N GLN A 587 22.18 -31.33 -13.15
CA GLN A 587 20.81 -30.96 -12.81
C GLN A 587 19.79 -31.97 -13.38
N ARG A 588 19.98 -32.41 -14.63
CA ARG A 588 19.14 -33.41 -15.30
C ARG A 588 19.22 -34.77 -14.60
N GLU A 589 20.41 -35.20 -14.21
CA GLU A 589 20.61 -36.46 -13.49
C GLU A 589 19.85 -36.46 -12.15
N ILE A 590 20.01 -35.40 -11.35
CA ILE A 590 19.32 -35.25 -10.06
C ILE A 590 17.80 -35.26 -10.26
N TRP A 591 17.29 -34.47 -11.22
CA TRP A 591 15.86 -34.41 -11.51
C TRP A 591 15.26 -35.77 -11.87
N GLN A 592 15.88 -36.49 -12.81
CA GLN A 592 15.37 -37.80 -13.27
C GLN A 592 15.48 -38.88 -12.20
N ARG A 593 16.55 -38.85 -11.40
CA ARG A 593 16.80 -39.87 -10.37
C ARG A 593 15.80 -39.79 -9.21
N SER A 594 15.53 -38.58 -8.71
CA SER A 594 14.82 -38.38 -7.44
C SER A 594 13.58 -37.48 -7.57
N ILE A 595 13.74 -36.19 -7.85
CA ILE A 595 12.68 -35.17 -7.66
C ILE A 595 11.49 -35.38 -8.61
N ARG A 596 11.74 -35.70 -9.89
CA ARG A 596 10.69 -35.92 -10.89
C ARG A 596 9.70 -37.01 -10.47
N LYS A 597 10.20 -38.10 -9.88
CA LYS A 597 9.40 -39.26 -9.49
C LYS A 597 8.36 -38.94 -8.42
N VAL A 598 8.59 -37.90 -7.63
CA VAL A 598 7.66 -37.45 -6.58
C VAL A 598 6.73 -36.37 -7.13
N LEU A 599 7.28 -35.26 -7.63
CA LEU A 599 6.50 -34.10 -8.07
C LEU A 599 5.58 -34.39 -9.25
N LEU A 600 6.02 -35.26 -10.17
CA LEU A 600 5.24 -35.64 -11.36
C LEU A 600 4.73 -37.08 -11.27
N SER A 601 4.58 -37.63 -10.06
CA SER A 601 3.91 -38.91 -9.88
C SER A 601 2.43 -38.81 -10.29
N ARG A 602 1.95 -39.83 -11.01
CA ARG A 602 0.54 -39.88 -11.46
C ARG A 602 -0.43 -39.91 -10.27
N LEU A 603 0.00 -40.46 -9.12
CA LEU A 603 -0.79 -40.52 -7.90
C LEU A 603 -0.95 -39.16 -7.22
N LEU A 604 0.13 -38.37 -7.12
CA LEU A 604 0.07 -37.00 -6.58
C LEU A 604 -0.76 -36.09 -7.50
N ALA A 605 -0.57 -36.20 -8.81
CA ALA A 605 -1.39 -35.48 -9.78
C ALA A 605 -2.87 -35.84 -9.61
N TRP A 606 -3.22 -37.12 -9.52
CA TRP A 606 -4.60 -37.54 -9.32
C TRP A 606 -5.23 -37.02 -8.01
N THR A 607 -4.50 -37.09 -6.89
CA THR A 607 -5.02 -36.71 -5.56
C THR A 607 -5.10 -35.21 -5.31
N VAL A 608 -4.16 -34.43 -5.87
CA VAL A 608 -4.03 -32.99 -5.62
C VAL A 608 -4.72 -32.16 -6.71
N VAL A 609 -4.66 -32.62 -7.97
CA VAL A 609 -5.17 -31.88 -9.15
C VAL A 609 -6.65 -32.18 -9.43
N GLY A 610 -7.19 -33.28 -8.90
CA GLY A 610 -8.63 -33.56 -8.96
C GLY A 610 -9.50 -32.58 -8.15
N ASN A 611 -8.91 -31.75 -7.27
CA ASN A 611 -9.65 -30.84 -6.40
C ASN A 611 -9.57 -29.38 -6.90
N GLU A 612 -10.63 -28.93 -7.58
CA GLU A 612 -10.75 -27.56 -8.13
C GLU A 612 -10.54 -26.47 -7.08
N LYS A 613 -11.04 -26.69 -5.85
CA LYS A 613 -10.88 -25.75 -4.75
C LYS A 613 -9.41 -25.64 -4.31
N TRP A 614 -8.63 -26.70 -4.48
CA TRP A 614 -7.20 -26.68 -4.18
C TRP A 614 -6.42 -25.93 -5.25
N LEU A 615 -6.65 -26.19 -6.55
CA LEU A 615 -5.99 -25.44 -7.65
C LEU A 615 -6.23 -23.93 -7.57
N TRP A 616 -7.47 -23.50 -7.33
CA TRP A 616 -7.76 -22.09 -7.15
C TRP A 616 -7.07 -21.52 -5.90
N LYS A 617 -7.18 -22.20 -4.76
CA LYS A 617 -6.65 -21.72 -3.48
C LYS A 617 -5.12 -21.78 -3.37
N ALA A 618 -4.47 -22.69 -4.10
CA ALA A 618 -3.04 -22.93 -4.02
C ALA A 618 -2.26 -22.32 -5.20
N LEU A 619 -2.82 -22.34 -6.41
CA LEU A 619 -2.13 -21.91 -7.64
C LEU A 619 -2.79 -20.70 -8.31
N GLY A 620 -3.99 -20.29 -7.87
CA GLY A 620 -4.73 -19.16 -8.46
C GLY A 620 -5.32 -19.47 -9.85
N VAL A 621 -5.39 -20.74 -10.25
CA VAL A 621 -5.87 -21.16 -11.58
C VAL A 621 -7.40 -21.23 -11.58
N PRO A 622 -8.11 -20.40 -12.36
CA PRO A 622 -9.56 -20.45 -12.45
C PRO A 622 -10.05 -21.66 -13.27
N PRO A 623 -11.31 -22.11 -13.06
CA PRO A 623 -11.88 -23.23 -13.80
C PRO A 623 -11.82 -23.07 -15.33
N ASN A 624 -11.97 -21.84 -15.83
CA ASN A 624 -11.95 -21.55 -17.27
C ASN A 624 -10.58 -21.82 -17.90
N GLN A 625 -9.52 -21.43 -17.21
CA GLN A 625 -8.16 -21.72 -17.65
C GLN A 625 -7.89 -23.23 -17.68
N ARG A 626 -8.42 -23.98 -16.70
CA ARG A 626 -8.33 -25.45 -16.69
C ARG A 626 -9.05 -26.07 -17.88
N ASN A 627 -10.27 -25.64 -18.18
CA ASN A 627 -11.06 -26.16 -19.30
C ASN A 627 -10.31 -25.98 -20.63
N MET A 628 -9.63 -24.84 -20.82
CA MET A 628 -8.79 -24.59 -21.99
C MET A 628 -7.63 -25.59 -22.13
N ILE A 629 -7.01 -26.00 -21.02
CA ILE A 629 -5.97 -27.04 -21.02
C ILE A 629 -6.53 -28.40 -21.46
N GLU A 630 -7.72 -28.74 -20.96
CA GLU A 630 -8.39 -30.01 -21.26
C GLU A 630 -8.85 -30.09 -22.73
N GLU A 631 -9.38 -29.00 -23.26
CA GLU A 631 -9.75 -28.87 -24.67
C GLU A 631 -8.54 -29.04 -25.60
N ASP A 632 -7.43 -28.36 -25.30
CA ASP A 632 -6.20 -28.47 -26.08
C ASP A 632 -5.63 -29.90 -26.05
N TYR A 633 -5.64 -30.54 -24.87
CA TYR A 633 -5.22 -31.93 -24.74
C TYR A 633 -6.08 -32.87 -25.59
N THR A 634 -7.39 -32.63 -25.62
CA THR A 634 -8.32 -33.45 -26.42
C THR A 634 -8.08 -33.25 -27.92
N LYS A 635 -7.86 -32.02 -28.38
CA LYS A 635 -7.55 -31.70 -29.79
C LYS A 635 -6.24 -32.36 -30.23
N LEU A 636 -5.17 -32.22 -29.46
CA LEU A 636 -3.86 -32.79 -29.80
C LEU A 636 -3.88 -34.32 -29.88
N ASN A 637 -4.55 -35.00 -28.94
CA ASN A 637 -4.63 -36.46 -28.95
C ASN A 637 -5.65 -36.99 -29.98
N GLY A 638 -6.73 -36.24 -30.25
CA GLY A 638 -7.71 -36.57 -31.28
C GLY A 638 -7.13 -36.45 -32.69
N GLU A 639 -6.30 -35.43 -32.94
CA GLU A 639 -5.55 -35.27 -34.19
C GLU A 639 -4.50 -36.39 -34.37
N GLU A 640 -3.79 -36.80 -33.31
CA GLU A 640 -2.89 -37.96 -33.37
C GLU A 640 -3.63 -39.27 -33.66
N GLN A 641 -4.83 -39.47 -33.09
CA GLN A 641 -5.65 -40.65 -33.36
C GLN A 641 -6.22 -40.65 -34.78
N ALA A 642 -6.66 -39.50 -35.30
CA ALA A 642 -7.09 -39.36 -36.69
C ALA A 642 -5.93 -39.66 -37.67
N ALA A 643 -4.74 -39.11 -37.41
CA ALA A 643 -3.54 -39.37 -38.21
C ALA A 643 -3.09 -40.86 -38.16
N ARG A 644 -3.26 -41.54 -37.02
CA ARG A 644 -3.01 -42.99 -36.89
C ARG A 644 -4.10 -43.86 -37.50
N THR A 645 -5.33 -43.34 -37.63
CA THR A 645 -6.46 -44.05 -38.25
C THR A 645 -6.40 -43.97 -39.78
N GLU A 646 -5.90 -42.86 -40.34
CA GLU A 646 -5.60 -42.75 -41.78
C GLU A 646 -4.42 -43.63 -42.23
N GLN A 647 -3.50 -43.99 -41.34
CA GLN A 647 -2.45 -44.98 -41.61
C GLN A 647 -2.85 -46.44 -41.36
N SER A 648 -3.97 -46.68 -40.66
CA SER A 648 -4.43 -48.02 -40.29
C SER A 648 -5.74 -48.46 -40.96
N SER A 649 -6.17 -47.75 -42.02
CA SER A 649 -7.33 -48.11 -42.85
C SER A 649 -7.09 -49.33 -43.76
N HIS A 650 -6.46 -50.37 -43.22
CA HIS A 650 -6.42 -51.73 -43.76
C HIS A 650 -6.43 -52.80 -42.66
N GLN A 651 -7.25 -52.68 -41.60
CA GLN A 651 -8.01 -53.84 -41.11
C GLN A 651 -9.06 -53.49 -40.04
N GLN A 652 -10.26 -54.03 -40.28
CA GLN A 652 -11.31 -54.38 -39.34
C GLN A 652 -12.10 -53.26 -38.63
N ARG A 653 -13.24 -52.96 -39.25
CA ARG A 653 -14.51 -52.61 -38.58
C ARG A 653 -14.96 -53.78 -37.70
N ARG A 654 -15.17 -53.54 -36.40
CA ARG A 654 -16.25 -54.15 -35.61
C ARG A 654 -16.54 -53.27 -34.40
N GLY A 655 -17.81 -52.90 -34.24
CA GLY A 655 -18.24 -51.95 -33.24
C GLY A 655 -18.47 -52.55 -31.86
N SER A 656 -18.68 -51.66 -30.89
CA SER A 656 -19.53 -51.92 -29.73
C SER A 656 -19.93 -50.58 -29.09
N SER A 657 -21.21 -50.49 -28.76
CA SER A 657 -21.86 -49.45 -27.98
C SER A 657 -21.43 -49.52 -26.51
N ALA A 658 -21.12 -48.39 -25.89
CA ALA A 658 -21.04 -48.29 -24.43
C ALA A 658 -21.44 -46.89 -23.94
N THR A 659 -22.72 -46.73 -23.61
CA THR A 659 -23.27 -45.62 -22.83
C THR A 659 -23.52 -46.11 -21.40
N ALA A 660 -22.58 -45.84 -20.48
CA ALA A 660 -22.77 -45.81 -19.01
C ALA A 660 -21.47 -45.52 -18.20
N GLY A 661 -20.55 -44.66 -18.69
CA GLY A 661 -19.24 -44.42 -18.02
C GLY A 661 -18.73 -42.97 -17.99
N SER A 662 -19.57 -41.97 -18.27
CA SER A 662 -19.07 -40.64 -18.68
C SER A 662 -18.46 -39.77 -17.57
N SER A 663 -18.88 -39.87 -16.29
CA SER A 663 -18.35 -38.96 -15.24
C SER A 663 -16.99 -39.41 -14.68
N LEU A 664 -16.77 -40.72 -14.52
CA LEU A 664 -15.47 -41.25 -14.08
C LEU A 664 -14.43 -41.17 -15.21
N ALA A 665 -14.84 -41.45 -16.46
CA ALA A 665 -13.96 -41.34 -17.62
C ALA A 665 -13.54 -39.88 -17.90
N SER A 666 -14.46 -38.91 -17.79
CA SER A 666 -14.12 -37.48 -17.92
C SER A 666 -13.18 -37.00 -16.81
N GLY A 667 -13.39 -37.40 -15.56
CA GLY A 667 -12.47 -37.11 -14.46
C GLY A 667 -11.07 -37.70 -14.67
N LEU A 668 -10.96 -38.91 -15.23
CA LEU A 668 -9.69 -39.54 -15.58
C LEU A 668 -8.96 -38.82 -16.74
N MET A 669 -9.70 -38.41 -17.78
CA MET A 669 -9.13 -37.65 -18.90
C MET A 669 -8.63 -36.27 -18.46
N SER A 670 -9.40 -35.57 -17.63
CA SER A 670 -9.03 -34.29 -17.05
C SER A 670 -7.72 -34.38 -16.22
N GLY A 671 -7.60 -35.40 -15.37
CA GLY A 671 -6.35 -35.64 -14.62
C GLY A 671 -5.13 -35.90 -15.52
N HIS A 672 -5.33 -36.56 -16.66
CA HIS A 672 -4.27 -36.78 -17.66
C HIS A 672 -3.85 -35.50 -18.38
N ALA A 673 -4.81 -34.67 -18.78
CA ALA A 673 -4.53 -33.38 -19.43
C ALA A 673 -3.65 -32.50 -18.55
N ILE A 674 -4.01 -32.33 -17.27
CA ILE A 674 -3.25 -31.47 -16.36
C ILE A 674 -1.90 -32.09 -15.99
N TRP A 675 -1.82 -33.41 -15.80
CA TRP A 675 -0.52 -34.08 -15.59
C TRP A 675 0.41 -33.86 -16.79
N GLN A 676 -0.08 -34.02 -18.01
CA GLN A 676 0.71 -33.78 -19.22
C GLN A 676 1.12 -32.31 -19.34
N TYR A 677 0.23 -31.38 -18.98
CA TYR A 677 0.55 -29.95 -18.93
C TYR A 677 1.68 -29.66 -17.94
N ALA A 678 1.64 -30.24 -16.74
CA ALA A 678 2.68 -30.10 -15.73
C ALA A 678 4.02 -30.71 -16.19
N VAL A 679 4.00 -31.88 -16.83
CA VAL A 679 5.20 -32.51 -17.42
C VAL A 679 5.82 -31.61 -18.50
N ASN A 680 4.99 -31.12 -19.43
CA ASN A 680 5.42 -30.23 -20.51
C ASN A 680 5.88 -28.85 -19.99
N THR A 681 5.48 -28.46 -18.78
CA THR A 681 5.95 -27.26 -18.09
C THR A 681 7.34 -27.50 -17.49
N LEU A 682 7.47 -28.50 -16.60
CA LEU A 682 8.64 -28.66 -15.73
C LEU A 682 9.83 -29.37 -16.39
N ASP A 683 9.60 -30.46 -17.15
CA ASP A 683 10.73 -31.22 -17.72
C ASP A 683 11.57 -30.35 -18.68
N PRO A 684 10.99 -29.60 -19.62
CA PRO A 684 11.77 -28.76 -20.52
C PRO A 684 12.57 -27.70 -19.78
N VAL A 685 12.01 -27.10 -18.72
CA VAL A 685 12.69 -26.08 -17.90
C VAL A 685 13.97 -26.63 -17.30
N VAL A 686 13.87 -27.77 -16.61
CA VAL A 686 15.02 -28.41 -15.96
C VAL A 686 16.04 -28.90 -16.99
N ASN A 687 15.59 -29.24 -18.21
CA ASN A 687 16.48 -29.68 -19.27
C ASN A 687 17.20 -28.53 -19.98
N SER A 688 16.62 -27.32 -20.02
CA SER A 688 17.10 -26.22 -20.87
C SER A 688 17.68 -25.03 -20.10
N THR A 689 17.34 -24.88 -18.82
CA THR A 689 17.77 -23.73 -18.00
C THR A 689 18.38 -24.20 -16.70
N LEU A 690 19.49 -23.58 -16.30
CA LEU A 690 20.17 -23.92 -15.05
C LEU A 690 19.57 -23.09 -13.91
N LEU A 691 19.04 -23.75 -12.88
CA LEU A 691 18.37 -23.09 -11.76
C LEU A 691 19.35 -22.21 -10.97
N SER A 692 20.57 -22.72 -10.76
CA SER A 692 21.60 -22.12 -9.90
C SER A 692 22.05 -20.72 -10.33
N ASN A 693 21.94 -20.37 -11.61
CA ASN A 693 22.40 -19.09 -12.14
C ASN A 693 21.44 -18.36 -13.09
N ASP A 694 20.50 -19.04 -13.76
CA ASP A 694 19.72 -18.41 -14.84
C ASP A 694 18.21 -18.42 -14.58
N ASN A 695 17.71 -19.41 -13.84
CA ASN A 695 16.28 -19.58 -13.60
C ASN A 695 15.88 -19.36 -12.12
N HIS A 696 15.66 -18.09 -11.79
CA HIS A 696 15.32 -17.66 -10.44
C HIS A 696 13.86 -17.97 -10.05
N TYR A 697 12.96 -18.18 -11.01
CA TYR A 697 11.53 -18.42 -10.78
C TYR A 697 11.27 -19.74 -10.03
N TYR A 698 11.96 -20.80 -10.43
CA TYR A 698 11.88 -22.08 -9.73
C TYR A 698 12.83 -22.16 -8.54
N MET A 699 13.98 -21.48 -8.61
CA MET A 699 14.91 -21.37 -7.49
C MET A 699 14.23 -20.80 -6.24
N VAL A 700 13.50 -19.69 -6.37
CA VAL A 700 12.83 -19.05 -5.23
C VAL A 700 11.72 -19.92 -4.64
N CYS A 701 11.05 -20.74 -5.46
CA CYS A 701 10.07 -21.72 -5.00
C CYS A 701 10.69 -22.79 -4.10
N LEU A 702 11.88 -23.27 -4.47
CA LEU A 702 12.56 -24.37 -3.77
C LEU A 702 13.30 -23.89 -2.52
N ARG A 703 13.92 -22.71 -2.59
CA ARG A 703 14.78 -22.16 -1.53
C ARG A 703 14.07 -21.15 -0.61
N GLY A 704 12.97 -20.56 -1.08
CA GLY A 704 12.29 -19.45 -0.40
C GLY A 704 13.06 -18.13 -0.42
N HIS A 705 14.08 -18.00 -1.26
CA HIS A 705 14.87 -16.78 -1.46
C HIS A 705 15.63 -16.83 -2.80
N TYR A 706 16.06 -15.67 -3.30
CA TYR A 706 16.95 -15.55 -4.45
C TYR A 706 18.42 -15.67 -4.03
N THR A 707 19.28 -16.04 -4.98
CA THR A 707 20.74 -16.03 -4.79
C THR A 707 21.37 -14.87 -5.55
N ARG A 708 22.59 -14.47 -5.17
CA ARG A 708 23.34 -13.43 -5.92
C ARG A 708 23.63 -13.80 -7.38
N ARG A 709 23.55 -15.08 -7.73
CA ARG A 709 23.76 -15.58 -9.09
C ARG A 709 22.44 -15.69 -9.86
N SER A 710 21.34 -16.04 -9.19
CA SER A 710 20.02 -16.30 -9.79
C SER A 710 18.96 -15.44 -9.11
N HIS A 711 18.67 -14.28 -9.71
CA HIS A 711 17.68 -13.32 -9.24
C HIS A 711 17.10 -12.49 -10.39
N PRO A 712 15.94 -11.81 -10.20
CA PRO A 712 15.41 -10.84 -11.15
C PRO A 712 16.39 -9.69 -11.46
N ASP A 713 16.39 -9.19 -12.71
CA ASP A 713 17.34 -8.16 -13.15
C ASP A 713 17.19 -6.83 -12.36
N TYR A 714 15.99 -6.53 -11.87
CA TYR A 714 15.73 -5.34 -11.05
C TYR A 714 16.41 -5.36 -9.67
N LEU A 715 16.87 -6.54 -9.20
CA LEU A 715 17.61 -6.71 -7.95
C LEU A 715 19.13 -6.63 -8.12
N THR A 716 19.64 -6.31 -9.32
CA THR A 716 21.08 -6.06 -9.49
C THR A 716 21.50 -4.74 -8.81
N PRO A 717 22.77 -4.59 -8.38
CA PRO A 717 23.27 -3.31 -7.88
C PRO A 717 23.12 -2.17 -8.91
N LYS A 718 23.30 -2.49 -10.20
CA LYS A 718 23.14 -1.53 -11.31
C LYS A 718 21.69 -1.07 -11.44
N ALA A 719 20.72 -1.98 -11.31
CA ALA A 719 19.30 -1.66 -11.34
C ALA A 719 18.91 -0.79 -10.13
N HIS A 720 19.40 -1.13 -8.93
CA HIS A 720 19.17 -0.30 -7.74
C HIS A 720 19.62 1.15 -7.95
N ILE A 721 20.82 1.37 -8.50
CA ILE A 721 21.29 2.73 -8.83
C ILE A 721 20.38 3.44 -9.84
N LYS A 722 19.84 2.72 -10.84
CA LYS A 722 18.92 3.32 -11.83
C LYS A 722 17.57 3.69 -11.22
N LEU A 723 17.04 2.86 -10.34
CA LEU A 723 15.72 3.03 -9.73
C LEU A 723 15.73 4.00 -8.53
N SER A 724 16.86 4.11 -7.82
CA SER A 724 17.02 5.00 -6.65
C SER A 724 17.46 6.42 -6.98
N LYS A 725 18.00 6.67 -8.19
CA LYS A 725 18.47 8.01 -8.58
C LYS A 725 17.33 8.98 -8.83
N SER A 726 17.42 10.16 -8.25
CA SER A 726 16.63 11.32 -8.66
C SER A 726 17.37 12.05 -9.80
N SER A 727 16.69 12.28 -10.93
CA SER A 727 17.24 12.96 -12.11
C SER A 727 16.64 14.38 -12.20
N PRO A 728 17.42 15.42 -12.53
CA PRO A 728 16.85 16.73 -12.79
C PRO A 728 15.92 16.69 -14.02
N LEU A 729 14.72 17.25 -13.89
CA LEU A 729 13.79 17.42 -15.01
C LEU A 729 14.46 18.27 -16.10
N THR A 730 14.57 17.72 -17.31
CA THR A 730 14.64 18.52 -18.53
C THR A 730 13.21 18.90 -18.88
N PRO A 731 12.84 20.19 -18.98
CA PRO A 731 11.50 20.57 -19.37
C PRO A 731 11.20 19.97 -20.76
N SER A 732 10.12 19.19 -20.85
CA SER A 732 9.64 18.71 -22.14
C SER A 732 9.24 19.92 -22.98
N SER A 733 9.88 20.11 -24.12
CA SER A 733 9.48 21.11 -25.11
C SER A 733 8.03 20.89 -25.51
N SER A 734 7.15 21.82 -25.14
CA SER A 734 5.78 21.87 -25.66
C SER A 734 5.83 21.98 -27.19
N PRO A 735 5.17 21.09 -27.96
CA PRO A 735 5.13 21.19 -29.41
C PRO A 735 4.01 22.14 -29.82
N LEU A 736 4.22 23.45 -29.61
CA LEU A 736 3.35 24.50 -30.15
C LEU A 736 4.21 25.71 -30.55
N SER A 737 5.10 25.50 -31.52
CA SER A 737 5.56 26.58 -32.38
C SER A 737 4.74 26.52 -33.67
N SER A 738 3.71 27.35 -33.76
CA SER A 738 2.96 27.58 -34.99
C SER A 738 3.85 28.28 -36.03
N PRO A 739 3.87 27.83 -37.29
CA PRO A 739 4.58 28.51 -38.37
C PRO A 739 3.59 29.42 -39.10
N PHE A 740 3.47 30.67 -38.68
CA PHE A 740 2.87 31.71 -39.53
C PHE A 740 3.72 32.96 -39.48
N SER A 741 4.71 33.00 -40.39
CA SER A 741 5.26 34.27 -40.86
C SER A 741 4.39 34.72 -42.03
N SER A 742 3.75 35.88 -41.89
CA SER A 742 3.23 36.62 -43.03
C SER A 742 3.78 38.03 -42.97
N THR A 743 4.55 38.33 -44.01
CA THR A 743 5.11 39.62 -44.39
C THR A 743 4.03 40.48 -45.02
N THR A 744 3.73 41.63 -44.45
CA THR A 744 3.28 42.82 -45.20
C THR A 744 3.57 44.09 -44.41
N ALA A 745 4.27 45.01 -45.06
CA ALA A 745 4.67 46.31 -44.58
C ALA A 745 3.58 47.37 -44.82
N SER A 746 3.50 48.39 -43.96
CA SER A 746 3.29 49.81 -44.32
C SER A 746 3.54 50.76 -43.13
N PRO A 747 3.93 52.03 -43.35
CA PRO A 747 4.50 52.90 -42.33
C PRO A 747 3.63 54.13 -41.94
N ARG A 748 3.93 54.70 -40.75
CA ARG A 748 3.64 56.07 -40.21
C ARG A 748 2.43 56.23 -39.26
N PRO A 749 2.34 57.35 -38.48
CA PRO A 749 3.31 57.86 -37.50
C PRO A 749 2.65 58.27 -36.15
N ASP A 750 3.51 58.52 -35.15
CA ASP A 750 3.34 59.26 -33.87
C ASP A 750 1.97 59.82 -33.45
N TYR A 751 1.53 59.44 -32.24
CA TYR A 751 0.83 60.33 -31.31
C TYR A 751 1.11 59.93 -29.84
N HIS A 752 1.61 60.88 -29.06
CA HIS A 752 1.64 60.87 -27.59
C HIS A 752 0.23 61.20 -27.03
N ASN A 753 -0.27 60.45 -26.03
CA ASN A 753 -0.41 60.90 -24.63
C ASN A 753 -1.19 59.91 -23.73
N ASP A 754 -0.77 59.90 -22.47
CA ASP A 754 -1.53 59.75 -21.21
C ASP A 754 -2.12 58.39 -20.73
N SER A 755 -1.47 57.92 -19.65
CA SER A 755 -2.05 57.43 -18.38
C SER A 755 -3.19 56.41 -18.42
N SER A 756 -2.83 55.13 -18.26
CA SER A 756 -3.61 54.20 -17.44
C SER A 756 -2.73 53.04 -16.99
N SER A 757 -2.51 52.93 -15.68
CA SER A 757 -1.87 51.80 -15.01
C SER A 757 -2.69 50.53 -15.18
N GLY A 758 -2.33 49.69 -16.16
CA GLY A 758 -2.82 48.32 -16.27
C GLY A 758 -2.09 47.39 -15.28
N PRO A 759 -2.74 46.33 -14.77
CA PRO A 759 -2.12 45.42 -13.82
C PRO A 759 -0.94 44.69 -14.50
N SER A 760 0.22 44.78 -13.86
CA SER A 760 1.43 44.05 -14.20
C SER A 760 1.16 42.54 -14.27
N SER A 761 1.59 41.94 -15.37
CA SER A 761 1.58 40.50 -15.60
C SER A 761 2.22 39.77 -14.41
N PRO A 762 1.64 38.68 -13.86
CA PRO A 762 2.26 37.95 -12.77
C PRO A 762 3.55 37.32 -13.28
N SER A 763 4.67 37.74 -12.69
CA SER A 763 5.97 37.10 -12.87
C SER A 763 5.86 35.62 -12.51
N ALA A 764 6.30 34.74 -13.42
CA ALA A 764 6.35 33.31 -13.20
C ALA A 764 7.03 32.99 -11.86
N SER A 765 6.30 32.31 -10.98
CA SER A 765 6.81 31.76 -9.71
C SER A 765 8.07 30.93 -9.97
N PRO A 766 9.09 30.98 -9.08
CA PRO A 766 10.33 30.25 -9.26
C PRO A 766 10.02 28.75 -9.35
N SER A 767 10.36 28.17 -10.50
CA SER A 767 10.22 26.74 -10.78
C SER A 767 10.95 25.94 -9.70
N GLN A 768 10.20 25.25 -8.84
CA GLN A 768 10.74 24.26 -7.92
C GLN A 768 11.55 23.24 -8.73
N ARG A 769 12.86 23.16 -8.50
CA ARG A 769 13.68 22.06 -9.04
C ARG A 769 13.29 20.78 -8.31
N THR A 770 12.25 20.12 -8.78
CA THR A 770 11.90 18.78 -8.31
C THR A 770 12.85 17.79 -8.99
N ASN A 771 13.73 17.18 -8.19
CA ASN A 771 14.51 16.04 -8.67
C ASN A 771 13.54 14.89 -8.90
N SER A 772 13.42 14.44 -10.15
CA SER A 772 12.45 13.42 -10.53
C SER A 772 12.95 12.01 -10.17
N THR A 773 12.18 11.23 -9.44
CA THR A 773 12.51 9.82 -9.18
C THR A 773 12.15 8.95 -10.39
N ALA A 774 12.70 7.73 -10.46
CA ALA A 774 12.31 6.75 -11.48
C ALA A 774 10.81 6.38 -11.40
N PHE A 775 10.17 6.63 -10.26
CA PHE A 775 8.79 6.23 -9.98
C PHE A 775 7.77 7.36 -10.07
N ASP A 776 8.19 8.60 -10.38
CA ASP A 776 7.25 9.73 -10.57
C ASP A 776 6.26 9.48 -11.72
N ARG A 777 6.62 8.57 -12.64
CA ARG A 777 5.85 8.14 -13.81
C ARG A 777 5.06 6.86 -13.56
N LEU A 778 5.08 6.30 -12.36
CA LEU A 778 4.31 5.12 -12.00
C LEU A 778 2.94 5.53 -11.46
N ARG A 779 1.88 4.85 -11.91
CA ARG A 779 0.53 4.96 -11.36
C ARG A 779 0.03 3.55 -11.02
N ILE A 780 -0.35 3.34 -9.76
CA ILE A 780 -0.81 2.08 -9.20
C ILE A 780 -2.31 2.21 -8.97
N HIS A 781 -3.10 1.50 -9.77
CA HIS A 781 -4.55 1.48 -9.76
C HIS A 781 -5.04 0.24 -9.03
N THR A 782 -5.94 0.44 -8.07
CA THR A 782 -6.59 -0.67 -7.34
C THR A 782 -8.01 -0.84 -7.86
N ASP A 783 -8.15 -1.64 -8.92
CA ASP A 783 -9.43 -1.80 -9.61
C ASP A 783 -9.43 -2.95 -10.64
N GLU A 784 -10.60 -3.20 -11.22
CA GLU A 784 -10.74 -4.00 -12.43
C GLU A 784 -10.13 -3.30 -13.64
N LEU A 785 -9.52 -4.07 -14.55
CA LEU A 785 -8.88 -3.55 -15.75
C LEU A 785 -9.83 -2.69 -16.60
N ASN A 786 -11.09 -3.11 -16.73
CA ASN A 786 -12.12 -2.37 -17.47
C ASN A 786 -12.43 -1.01 -16.86
N GLU A 787 -12.45 -0.90 -15.52
CA GLU A 787 -12.73 0.36 -14.83
C GLU A 787 -11.59 1.38 -14.99
N VAL A 788 -10.34 0.90 -15.04
CA VAL A 788 -9.17 1.75 -15.35
C VAL A 788 -9.20 2.17 -16.80
N LEU A 789 -9.34 1.20 -17.72
CA LEU A 789 -9.36 1.46 -19.16
C LEU A 789 -10.49 2.40 -19.56
N ALA A 790 -11.67 2.35 -18.93
CA ALA A 790 -12.79 3.24 -19.22
C ALA A 790 -12.50 4.72 -18.87
N ARG A 791 -11.60 4.97 -17.92
CA ARG A 791 -11.24 6.33 -17.46
C ARG A 791 -10.01 6.91 -18.17
N MET A 792 -9.30 6.11 -18.95
CA MET A 792 -8.21 6.60 -19.79
C MET A 792 -8.75 7.33 -21.02
N ALA A 793 -8.09 8.40 -21.45
CA ALA A 793 -8.41 9.01 -22.73
C ALA A 793 -8.13 8.03 -23.89
N PRO A 794 -8.89 8.10 -25.01
CA PRO A 794 -8.64 7.26 -26.17
C PRO A 794 -7.23 7.43 -26.74
N ALA A 795 -6.68 6.38 -27.34
CA ALA A 795 -5.37 6.38 -28.00
C ALA A 795 -4.17 6.84 -27.13
N THR A 796 -4.23 6.59 -25.81
CA THR A 796 -3.19 6.98 -24.84
C THR A 796 -2.14 5.89 -24.63
N LEU A 797 -2.56 4.63 -24.62
CA LEU A 797 -1.69 3.49 -24.37
C LEU A 797 -0.92 3.11 -25.64
N THR A 798 0.34 2.75 -25.48
CA THR A 798 1.16 2.17 -26.56
C THR A 798 1.34 0.67 -26.37
N ILE A 799 1.35 0.21 -25.11
CA ILE A 799 1.53 -1.19 -24.72
C ILE A 799 0.53 -1.54 -23.61
N ALA A 800 -0.12 -2.69 -23.71
CA ALA A 800 -0.92 -3.29 -22.64
C ALA A 800 -0.43 -4.73 -22.37
N VAL A 801 -0.05 -5.04 -21.13
CA VAL A 801 0.36 -6.38 -20.70
C VAL A 801 -0.72 -6.95 -19.79
N VAL A 802 -1.59 -7.78 -20.38
CA VAL A 802 -2.78 -8.33 -19.70
C VAL A 802 -2.58 -9.74 -19.18
N MET A 803 -1.35 -10.28 -19.30
CA MET A 803 -0.97 -11.62 -18.84
C MET A 803 -1.99 -12.68 -19.30
N ASP A 804 -2.38 -13.59 -18.41
CA ASP A 804 -3.38 -14.64 -18.62
C ASP A 804 -4.78 -14.26 -18.13
N SER A 805 -5.02 -12.98 -17.81
CA SER A 805 -6.35 -12.53 -17.36
C SER A 805 -7.47 -12.85 -18.35
N MET A 806 -7.15 -12.99 -19.64
CA MET A 806 -8.10 -13.39 -20.67
C MET A 806 -8.56 -14.85 -20.54
N ASP A 807 -7.74 -15.75 -19.97
CA ASP A 807 -8.10 -17.15 -19.71
C ASP A 807 -9.17 -17.29 -18.61
N TRP A 808 -9.44 -16.21 -17.86
CA TRP A 808 -10.40 -16.23 -16.76
C TRP A 808 -11.83 -16.05 -17.24
N PHE A 809 -12.04 -15.56 -18.47
CA PHE A 809 -13.36 -15.37 -19.04
C PHE A 809 -13.94 -16.68 -19.57
N HIS A 810 -15.26 -16.81 -19.47
CA HIS A 810 -16.00 -17.88 -20.15
C HIS A 810 -16.13 -17.58 -21.65
N PRO A 811 -15.94 -18.59 -22.52
CA PRO A 811 -16.41 -18.51 -23.91
C PRO A 811 -17.92 -18.23 -23.91
N CYS A 812 -18.38 -17.36 -24.80
CA CYS A 812 -19.82 -17.06 -24.93
C CYS A 812 -20.29 -17.56 -26.29
N ASP A 813 -21.34 -18.38 -26.31
CA ASP A 813 -21.79 -19.13 -27.49
C ASP A 813 -22.49 -18.29 -28.58
N SER A 814 -22.75 -17.00 -28.36
CA SER A 814 -23.50 -16.16 -29.31
C SER A 814 -22.70 -14.99 -29.87
N ALA A 815 -22.72 -14.86 -31.19
CA ALA A 815 -22.10 -13.78 -31.96
C ALA A 815 -22.70 -12.37 -31.70
N THR A 816 -23.69 -12.26 -30.81
CA THR A 816 -24.47 -11.04 -30.54
C THR A 816 -24.43 -10.59 -29.07
N ALA A 817 -23.86 -11.36 -28.14
CA ALA A 817 -23.76 -10.94 -26.74
C ALA A 817 -22.43 -10.22 -26.45
N THR A 818 -22.50 -9.02 -25.87
CA THR A 818 -21.36 -8.30 -25.27
C THR A 818 -20.81 -9.06 -24.06
N SER A 819 -20.03 -10.13 -24.31
CA SER A 819 -19.35 -10.89 -23.26
C SER A 819 -18.35 -9.99 -22.50
N PRO A 820 -18.05 -10.28 -21.23
CA PRO A 820 -17.07 -9.52 -20.46
C PRO A 820 -15.68 -9.43 -21.15
N ALA A 821 -15.23 -10.51 -21.80
CA ALA A 821 -14.02 -10.51 -22.61
C ALA A 821 -14.10 -9.52 -23.79
N THR A 822 -15.22 -9.52 -24.52
CA THR A 822 -15.44 -8.58 -25.64
C THR A 822 -15.43 -7.14 -25.14
N LYS A 823 -16.06 -6.86 -23.99
CA LYS A 823 -16.02 -5.52 -23.37
C LYS A 823 -14.59 -5.09 -23.04
N GLN A 824 -13.77 -5.99 -22.49
CA GLN A 824 -12.37 -5.70 -22.19
C GLN A 824 -11.51 -5.47 -23.43
N ILE A 825 -11.69 -6.29 -24.47
CA ILE A 825 -11.00 -6.12 -25.75
C ILE A 825 -11.37 -4.79 -26.41
N ARG A 826 -12.65 -4.40 -26.39
CA ARG A 826 -13.09 -3.08 -26.87
C ARG A 826 -12.51 -1.93 -26.07
N ALA A 827 -12.45 -2.06 -24.74
CA ALA A 827 -11.84 -1.06 -23.88
C ALA A 827 -10.33 -0.91 -24.17
N LEU A 828 -9.62 -2.02 -24.39
CA LEU A 828 -8.22 -2.02 -24.84
C LEU A 828 -8.07 -1.35 -26.20
N ASN A 829 -8.95 -1.68 -27.17
CA ASN A 829 -8.92 -1.05 -28.50
C ASN A 829 -9.06 0.47 -28.36
N ARG A 830 -10.05 0.96 -27.63
CA ARG A 830 -10.28 2.40 -27.41
C ARG A 830 -9.06 3.09 -26.79
N ALA A 831 -8.48 2.50 -25.74
CA ALA A 831 -7.38 3.11 -25.01
C ALA A 831 -6.04 3.05 -25.76
N LEU A 832 -5.83 2.06 -26.64
CA LEU A 832 -4.60 1.92 -27.42
C LEU A 832 -4.58 2.84 -28.64
N GLN A 833 -3.42 3.46 -28.89
CA GLN A 833 -3.17 4.14 -30.17
C GLN A 833 -3.12 3.13 -31.33
N HIS A 834 -3.28 3.61 -32.57
CA HIS A 834 -3.05 2.77 -33.75
C HIS A 834 -1.63 2.16 -33.72
N ARG A 835 -1.49 0.88 -34.06
CA ARG A 835 -0.27 0.06 -33.86
C ARG A 835 0.15 -0.19 -32.40
N GLY A 836 -0.66 0.23 -31.43
CA GLY A 836 -0.51 -0.17 -30.03
C GLY A 836 -0.60 -1.70 -29.89
N ARG A 837 0.09 -2.25 -28.87
CA ARG A 837 0.30 -3.70 -28.75
C ARG A 837 -0.24 -4.23 -27.43
N VAL A 838 -1.01 -5.31 -27.49
CA VAL A 838 -1.39 -6.11 -26.33
C VAL A 838 -0.50 -7.34 -26.27
N LEU A 839 0.20 -7.54 -25.16
CA LEU A 839 0.87 -8.80 -24.85
C LEU A 839 -0.02 -9.61 -23.90
N LEU A 840 -0.40 -10.81 -24.35
CA LEU A 840 -1.14 -11.77 -23.55
C LEU A 840 -0.45 -13.13 -23.58
N ARG A 841 -0.68 -13.91 -22.52
CA ARG A 841 -0.21 -15.29 -22.37
C ARG A 841 -1.41 -16.18 -22.10
N SER A 842 -1.34 -17.44 -22.51
CA SER A 842 -2.46 -18.36 -22.33
C SER A 842 -2.01 -19.76 -21.97
N ALA A 843 -2.84 -20.44 -21.17
CA ALA A 843 -2.76 -21.87 -20.94
C ALA A 843 -3.17 -22.71 -22.17
N SER A 844 -3.73 -22.11 -23.21
CA SER A 844 -3.99 -22.76 -24.50
C SER A 844 -2.98 -22.33 -25.57
N LEU A 845 -2.71 -23.22 -26.53
CA LEU A 845 -1.96 -22.98 -27.77
C LEU A 845 -2.72 -22.11 -28.77
N ARG A 846 -4.07 -22.15 -28.73
CA ARG A 846 -4.97 -21.37 -29.59
C ARG A 846 -6.20 -20.92 -28.79
N PRO A 847 -6.06 -19.86 -27.97
CA PRO A 847 -7.16 -19.37 -27.15
C PRO A 847 -8.30 -18.78 -27.99
N TRP A 848 -9.54 -19.07 -27.61
CA TRP A 848 -10.76 -18.64 -28.32
C TRP A 848 -10.90 -17.11 -28.45
N TYR A 849 -10.38 -16.36 -27.49
CA TYR A 849 -10.49 -14.90 -27.48
C TYR A 849 -9.55 -14.22 -28.48
N VAL A 850 -8.62 -14.94 -29.12
CA VAL A 850 -7.80 -14.40 -30.22
C VAL A 850 -8.70 -14.01 -31.41
N ASP A 851 -9.68 -14.85 -31.75
CA ASP A 851 -10.66 -14.54 -32.80
C ASP A 851 -11.52 -13.32 -32.43
N VAL A 852 -11.73 -13.10 -31.12
CA VAL A 852 -12.42 -11.89 -30.63
C VAL A 852 -11.52 -10.66 -30.78
N PHE A 853 -10.23 -10.73 -30.47
CA PHE A 853 -9.28 -9.65 -30.76
C PHE A 853 -9.29 -9.30 -32.25
N GLU A 854 -9.27 -10.29 -33.13
CA GLU A 854 -9.28 -10.06 -34.58
C GLU A 854 -10.57 -9.38 -35.06
N ARG A 855 -11.72 -9.86 -34.58
CA ARG A 855 -13.02 -9.25 -34.88
C ARG A 855 -13.14 -7.81 -34.37
N GLU A 856 -12.49 -7.50 -33.26
CA GLU A 856 -12.52 -6.18 -32.62
C GLU A 856 -11.33 -5.29 -33.01
N GLY A 857 -10.75 -5.50 -34.21
CA GLY A 857 -9.82 -4.56 -34.84
C GLY A 857 -8.34 -4.76 -34.51
N PHE A 858 -7.94 -5.96 -34.09
CA PHE A 858 -6.53 -6.30 -33.88
C PHE A 858 -6.00 -7.31 -34.91
N ALA A 859 -4.71 -7.26 -35.20
CA ALA A 859 -3.99 -8.34 -35.86
C ALA A 859 -3.24 -9.15 -34.79
N ALA A 860 -3.61 -10.41 -34.60
CA ALA A 860 -2.99 -11.26 -33.59
C ALA A 860 -1.84 -12.10 -34.19
N LYS A 861 -0.71 -12.13 -33.49
CA LYS A 861 0.43 -12.98 -33.85
C LYS A 861 0.87 -13.79 -32.64
N ARG A 862 0.87 -15.12 -32.79
CA ARG A 862 1.50 -16.01 -31.81
C ARG A 862 3.02 -15.84 -31.89
N VAL A 863 3.62 -15.39 -30.81
CA VAL A 863 5.06 -15.11 -30.71
C VAL A 863 5.83 -16.22 -29.98
N ALA A 864 5.12 -17.04 -29.20
CA ALA A 864 5.68 -18.25 -28.61
C ALA A 864 4.61 -19.34 -28.47
N ALA A 865 5.01 -20.61 -28.61
CA ALA A 865 4.16 -21.77 -28.43
C ALA A 865 4.98 -22.91 -27.82
N ARG A 866 4.44 -23.54 -26.78
CA ARG A 866 5.09 -24.62 -26.04
C ARG A 866 4.66 -25.96 -26.61
N TRP A 867 5.53 -26.53 -27.43
CA TRP A 867 5.38 -27.90 -27.91
C TRP A 867 6.03 -28.89 -26.94
N PRO A 868 5.59 -30.17 -26.92
CA PRO A 868 6.20 -31.19 -26.07
C PRO A 868 7.74 -31.20 -26.18
N GLY A 869 8.42 -31.13 -25.04
CA GLY A 869 9.89 -31.12 -24.98
C GLY A 869 10.57 -29.75 -25.21
N THR A 870 9.81 -28.69 -25.48
CA THR A 870 10.35 -27.35 -25.74
C THR A 870 9.97 -26.35 -24.64
N CYS A 871 10.75 -25.28 -24.51
CA CYS A 871 10.46 -24.13 -23.63
C CYS A 871 10.11 -22.90 -24.46
N VAL A 872 9.12 -22.13 -24.02
CA VAL A 872 8.85 -20.79 -24.57
C VAL A 872 9.67 -19.70 -23.88
N ASP A 873 9.97 -19.89 -22.59
CA ASP A 873 10.81 -19.01 -21.77
C ASP A 873 11.32 -19.79 -20.54
N ARG A 874 12.03 -19.10 -19.62
CA ARG A 874 12.58 -19.74 -18.40
C ARG A 874 11.51 -20.13 -17.39
N VAL A 875 10.32 -19.52 -17.45
CA VAL A 875 9.20 -19.88 -16.59
C VAL A 875 8.44 -21.07 -17.19
N ASN A 876 8.25 -21.07 -18.49
CA ASN A 876 7.54 -22.07 -19.28
C ASN A 876 6.15 -22.42 -18.74
N MET A 877 5.46 -21.53 -18.02
CA MET A 877 4.17 -21.82 -17.37
C MET A 877 3.02 -21.87 -18.39
N TYR A 878 3.09 -21.02 -19.41
CA TYR A 878 2.03 -20.83 -20.39
C TYR A 878 2.26 -21.67 -21.64
N ALA A 879 1.18 -22.12 -22.27
CA ALA A 879 1.24 -22.86 -23.52
C ALA A 879 1.53 -21.95 -24.72
N SER A 880 1.09 -20.70 -24.71
CA SER A 880 1.41 -19.74 -25.76
C SER A 880 1.50 -18.29 -25.29
N ALA A 881 2.16 -17.46 -26.09
CA ALA A 881 2.21 -16.01 -25.93
C ALA A 881 1.86 -15.33 -27.25
N TRP A 882 1.10 -14.24 -27.18
CA TRP A 882 0.57 -13.54 -28.34
C TRP A 882 0.79 -12.03 -28.23
N ILE A 883 1.07 -11.41 -29.37
CA ILE A 883 1.02 -9.96 -29.54
C ILE A 883 -0.17 -9.64 -30.45
N CYS A 884 -1.14 -8.89 -29.93
CA CYS A 884 -2.26 -8.36 -30.70
C CYS A 884 -2.01 -6.88 -30.98
N VAL A 885 -1.84 -6.52 -32.26
CA VAL A 885 -1.55 -5.16 -32.70
C VAL A 885 -2.85 -4.50 -33.15
N LYS A 886 -3.17 -3.31 -32.64
CA LYS A 886 -4.35 -2.57 -33.09
C LYS A 886 -4.17 -2.13 -34.55
N VAL A 887 -5.11 -2.49 -35.41
CA VAL A 887 -5.12 -2.17 -36.85
C VAL A 887 -6.36 -1.41 -37.31
N ALA A 888 -7.44 -1.39 -36.51
CA ALA A 888 -8.65 -0.62 -36.78
C ALA A 888 -9.34 -0.23 -35.47
N ASP A 889 -10.11 0.86 -35.49
CA ASP A 889 -11.00 1.23 -34.40
C ASP A 889 -12.30 0.39 -34.41
N VAL A 890 -12.88 0.17 -33.23
CA VAL A 890 -14.13 -0.59 -33.09
C VAL A 890 -15.25 0.11 -33.87
N GLY A 891 -15.79 -0.55 -34.89
CA GLY A 891 -16.87 -0.01 -35.73
C GLY A 891 -16.42 0.55 -37.08
N GLU A 892 -15.11 0.74 -37.30
CA GLU A 892 -14.55 1.00 -38.62
C GLU A 892 -14.39 -0.32 -39.40
N GLY A 893 -15.53 -0.91 -39.77
CA GLY A 893 -15.70 -1.81 -40.90
C GLY A 893 -14.73 -2.98 -41.10
N VAL A 894 -14.85 -4.05 -40.30
CA VAL A 894 -14.68 -5.40 -40.86
C VAL A 894 -15.95 -5.71 -41.67
N GLY A 895 -16.03 -5.18 -42.89
CA GLY A 895 -17.12 -5.51 -43.84
C GLY A 895 -17.96 -4.36 -44.40
N ARG A 896 -17.43 -3.15 -44.58
CA ARG A 896 -18.12 -2.16 -45.44
C ARG A 896 -17.66 -2.34 -46.89
N LYS A 897 -18.47 -3.02 -47.71
CA LYS A 897 -18.42 -2.82 -49.17
C LYS A 897 -18.47 -1.30 -49.41
N ARG A 898 -17.58 -0.77 -50.24
CA ARG A 898 -17.65 0.63 -50.69
C ARG A 898 -19.07 0.84 -51.22
N ASP A 899 -19.80 1.81 -50.68
CA ASP A 899 -21.09 2.19 -51.24
C ASP A 899 -20.83 2.74 -52.64
N VAL A 900 -21.18 1.91 -53.62
CA VAL A 900 -21.17 2.24 -55.03
C VAL A 900 -22.60 2.61 -55.42
N ASP A 901 -22.75 3.62 -56.26
CA ASP A 901 -24.05 3.94 -56.86
C ASP A 901 -24.61 2.73 -57.64
N GLY A 902 -25.87 2.79 -58.09
CA GLY A 902 -26.49 1.75 -58.92
C GLY A 902 -25.77 1.47 -60.26
N LEU A 903 -24.64 2.14 -60.52
CA LEU A 903 -23.76 2.00 -61.67
C LEU A 903 -22.32 1.58 -61.31
N GLY A 904 -22.01 1.30 -60.03
CA GLY A 904 -20.71 0.76 -59.62
C GLY A 904 -19.61 1.78 -59.33
N ARG A 905 -19.90 3.08 -59.18
CA ARG A 905 -18.89 4.13 -58.90
C ARG A 905 -18.84 4.52 -57.42
N PRO A 906 -17.64 4.70 -56.83
CA PRO A 906 -17.50 5.01 -55.41
C PRO A 906 -18.03 6.42 -55.09
N MET A 907 -18.93 6.54 -54.11
CA MET A 907 -19.41 7.85 -53.63
C MET A 907 -18.39 8.46 -52.64
N GLU A 908 -17.93 9.69 -52.92
CA GLU A 908 -17.22 10.52 -51.94
C GLU A 908 -18.22 11.17 -50.97
N ARG A 909 -17.91 11.11 -49.66
CA ARG A 909 -18.72 11.76 -48.63
C ARG A 909 -18.57 13.28 -48.71
N LEU A 910 -19.70 13.97 -48.79
CA LEU A 910 -19.80 15.39 -48.41
C LEU A 910 -19.70 15.49 -46.88
N ASP A 911 -18.73 16.25 -46.39
CA ASP A 911 -18.63 16.67 -44.99
C ASP A 911 -19.78 17.62 -44.64
N ILE A 912 -20.50 17.32 -43.56
CA ILE A 912 -21.42 18.23 -42.84
C ILE A 912 -20.98 18.26 -41.39
#